data_AF-A0A9N8I0Z0-F1
#
_entry.id   AF-A0A9N8I0Z0-F1
#
_cell.length_a   1.000
_cell.length_b   1.000
_cell.length_c   1.000
_cell.angle_alpha   90.00
_cell.angle_beta   90.00
_cell.angle_gamma   90.00
#
_symmetry.space_group_name_H-M   'P 1'
#
loop_
_entity.id
_entity.type
_entity.pdbx_description
1 polymer ?
#
loop_
_entity_poly.entity_id
_entity_poly.type
_entity_poly.pdbx_seq_one_letter_code
_entity_poly.pdbx_strand_id
1 'polypeptide(L)'
;MSSPSPSTSTPTSTSPSTSGSVFRFVVKWILLPYLIGWFLSDYVPTEVADKVVGSIMATAGSSNHQVKKGTNVSSVFASATRSAASTTSNRELEEGYGDLCWQRFLASLDMNDAKSVQELQELQAKQAGQGDGEEGEAEKTGVKLVLHHNGNVQGCGSSWNFVGDLRTSLNQLAMGDEECPVAFTKYEVESILTSVFHQSMGASCFSQEADRHEWEGFLGYCDMGEPKTPILLDHKKLVPVSMDVITNNNNKKPETKTYLPCHFHSREGVRLTSFQKIVQRIVQAYQDNNNNNQECQQEPENEDPQQQPQQTCSTTAEQEKQVGVYAVPAGRVFMFAPAYVGEIFDLPHIQGADPSVPVYMKVLSVSPRVFDLFNYFTRDESAGLVEKAIRETSDSHRIKRSSTGASGYNINTRRTSESGFDTHGTIAQAVKRRCFSVLGFDEYIEGHSDGLQILRYNQTKAYTAHMDWIDDDGKQDHDYNSAAKGGNRYATILLYMTDLAEEDGGETVFVNAKPANDDGLTYKEALAELRNSEHGSLFKQNSWEEKMVARCRTSMAIRPNSARAVLFYSQHPNGEPDTASLHGGCPVITDTPKWAANLWVWNTPRAGFAGAPVNEKRMAAKKSKGETPSMPSDTPQQKHVQFQNSGKDPAFENAELFYMDQYWGRLGDGDSPHAVNSYEGQVWNIKVDGVIKKTFTVDKKPVQVYTI
;
A
#
# COMPACT_ATOMS: atom_id res chain seq x y z
N MET A 1 -69.48 47.56 -15.30
CA MET A 1 -70.28 48.01 -14.15
C MET A 1 -70.61 46.80 -13.30
N SER A 2 -70.57 47.00 -11.97
CA SER A 2 -71.16 46.17 -10.88
C SER A 2 -70.55 44.81 -10.55
N SER A 3 -69.86 44.81 -9.39
CA SER A 3 -69.50 43.72 -8.46
C SER A 3 -70.72 42.87 -8.02
N PRO A 4 -70.57 41.69 -7.36
CA PRO A 4 -70.13 41.63 -5.95
C PRO A 4 -69.29 40.40 -5.48
N SER A 5 -68.41 40.67 -4.51
CA SER A 5 -68.10 39.95 -3.25
C SER A 5 -67.61 38.48 -3.20
N PRO A 6 -66.85 38.09 -2.13
CA PRO A 6 -65.78 37.09 -2.21
C PRO A 6 -66.02 35.81 -1.38
N SER A 7 -65.35 34.71 -1.74
CA SER A 7 -65.21 33.54 -0.88
C SER A 7 -63.89 32.77 -1.10
N THR A 8 -63.07 32.77 -0.05
CA THR A 8 -62.22 31.67 0.48
C THR A 8 -61.12 31.04 -0.37
N SER A 9 -59.86 31.37 -0.05
CA SER A 9 -58.79 30.38 0.17
C SER A 9 -57.60 30.99 0.93
N THR A 10 -57.20 30.32 2.00
CA THR A 10 -56.06 30.51 2.90
C THR A 10 -54.68 30.52 2.21
N PRO A 11 -53.70 31.32 2.67
CA PRO A 11 -52.30 31.15 2.31
C PRO A 11 -51.60 30.14 3.24
N THR A 12 -50.83 29.24 2.61
CA THR A 12 -49.90 28.29 3.22
C THR A 12 -48.74 29.00 3.91
N SER A 13 -48.55 28.75 5.21
CA SER A 13 -47.38 29.22 5.97
C SER A 13 -46.32 28.12 6.09
N THR A 14 -45.13 28.47 5.61
CA THR A 14 -43.79 27.93 5.87
C THR A 14 -43.59 27.13 7.17
N SER A 15 -42.94 25.97 7.05
CA SER A 15 -42.40 25.16 8.15
C SER A 15 -41.18 25.83 8.81
N PRO A 16 -41.02 25.76 10.15
CA PRO A 16 -39.84 26.26 10.84
C PRO A 16 -38.76 25.18 11.03
N SER A 17 -37.51 25.63 11.05
CA SER A 17 -36.25 24.89 11.19
C SER A 17 -36.14 23.94 12.40
N THR A 18 -35.47 22.81 12.17
CA THR A 18 -35.16 21.69 13.09
C THR A 18 -34.42 22.08 14.38
N SER A 19 -33.73 23.23 14.44
CA SER A 19 -33.02 23.70 15.65
C SER A 19 -33.95 24.09 16.82
N GLY A 20 -35.17 24.57 16.52
CA GLY A 20 -36.13 24.99 17.56
C GLY A 20 -36.85 23.84 18.28
N SER A 21 -36.86 22.64 17.70
CA SER A 21 -37.57 21.48 18.25
C SER A 21 -36.78 20.81 19.39
N VAL A 22 -35.46 20.68 19.23
CA VAL A 22 -34.56 20.08 20.22
C VAL A 22 -34.47 20.96 21.48
N PHE A 23 -34.36 22.28 21.31
CA PHE A 23 -34.34 23.22 22.44
C PHE A 23 -35.66 23.22 23.22
N ARG A 24 -36.81 23.12 22.53
CA ARG A 24 -38.13 22.99 23.18
C ARG A 24 -38.31 21.65 23.88
N PHE A 25 -37.70 20.56 23.39
CA PHE A 25 -37.77 19.25 24.03
C PHE A 25 -36.96 19.19 25.32
N VAL A 26 -35.69 19.65 25.30
CA VAL A 26 -34.82 19.68 26.49
C VAL A 26 -35.38 20.56 27.59
N VAL A 27 -35.90 21.75 27.24
CA VAL A 27 -36.50 22.66 28.21
C VAL A 27 -37.79 22.09 28.81
N LYS A 28 -38.67 21.49 28.00
CA LYS A 28 -40.03 21.11 28.42
C LYS A 28 -40.09 19.73 29.11
N TRP A 29 -39.18 18.81 28.80
CA TRP A 29 -39.22 17.43 29.31
C TRP A 29 -38.04 17.03 30.20
N ILE A 30 -36.94 17.79 30.22
CA ILE A 30 -35.77 17.48 31.07
C ILE A 30 -35.58 18.54 32.16
N LEU A 31 -35.54 19.83 31.79
CA LEU A 31 -35.25 20.91 32.75
C LEU A 31 -36.47 21.31 33.60
N LEU A 32 -37.67 21.39 33.00
CA LEU A 32 -38.90 21.78 33.72
C LEU A 32 -39.29 20.80 34.85
N PRO A 33 -39.22 19.45 34.67
CA PRO A 33 -39.53 18.52 35.75
C PRO A 33 -38.49 18.54 36.88
N TYR A 34 -37.22 18.77 36.56
CA TYR A 34 -36.15 18.93 37.56
C TYR A 34 -36.32 20.20 38.39
N LEU A 35 -36.65 21.33 37.74
CA LEU A 35 -36.94 22.59 38.42
C LEU A 35 -38.21 22.53 39.27
N ILE A 36 -39.25 21.84 38.80
CA ILE A 36 -40.49 21.63 39.56
C ILE A 36 -40.25 20.68 40.75
N GLY A 37 -39.45 19.62 40.57
CA GLY A 37 -39.07 18.71 41.66
C GLY A 37 -38.26 19.40 42.76
N TRP A 38 -37.36 20.31 42.37
CA TRP A 38 -36.58 21.13 43.31
C TRP A 38 -37.45 22.18 44.02
N PHE A 39 -38.42 22.79 43.33
CA PHE A 39 -39.33 23.78 43.95
C PHE A 39 -40.36 23.14 44.89
N LEU A 40 -40.76 21.88 44.66
CA LEU A 40 -41.74 21.17 45.48
C LEU A 40 -41.15 20.49 46.73
N SER A 41 -39.83 20.22 46.79
CA SER A 41 -39.22 19.59 47.98
C SER A 41 -39.09 20.52 49.17
N ASP A 42 -39.03 21.84 48.94
CA ASP A 42 -38.61 22.79 49.97
C ASP A 42 -39.76 23.65 50.54
N TYR A 43 -40.93 23.74 49.90
CA TYR A 43 -41.95 24.75 50.27
C TYR A 43 -43.43 24.33 50.22
N VAL A 44 -43.77 23.06 49.99
CA VAL A 44 -45.18 22.64 49.86
C VAL A 44 -45.60 21.59 50.90
N PRO A 45 -46.65 21.83 51.72
CA PRO A 45 -47.20 20.84 52.63
C PRO A 45 -47.73 19.61 51.89
N THR A 46 -47.53 18.43 52.49
CA THR A 46 -47.79 17.09 51.91
C THR A 46 -49.19 16.88 51.33
N GLU A 47 -50.21 17.62 51.77
CA GLU A 47 -51.57 17.51 51.24
C GLU A 47 -51.80 18.16 49.87
N VAL A 48 -50.91 19.07 49.43
CA VAL A 48 -51.01 19.73 48.10
C VAL A 48 -50.26 18.93 47.03
N ALA A 49 -49.18 18.24 47.42
CA ALA A 49 -48.39 17.40 46.52
C ALA A 49 -49.19 16.22 45.93
N ASP A 50 -50.07 15.60 46.73
CA ASP A 50 -50.90 14.46 46.30
C ASP A 50 -51.90 14.83 45.19
N LYS A 51 -52.41 16.07 45.17
CA LYS A 51 -53.32 16.54 44.11
C LYS A 51 -52.62 16.85 42.80
N VAL A 52 -51.36 17.29 42.85
CA VAL A 52 -50.56 17.61 41.65
C VAL A 52 -50.05 16.33 40.98
N VAL A 53 -49.61 15.34 41.76
CA VAL A 53 -49.18 14.03 41.24
C VAL A 53 -50.34 13.26 40.59
N GLY A 54 -51.54 13.34 41.18
CA GLY A 54 -52.75 12.74 40.61
C GLY A 54 -53.14 13.32 39.24
N SER A 55 -52.89 14.60 38.99
CA SER A 55 -53.22 15.26 37.71
C SER A 55 -52.20 14.98 36.60
N ILE A 56 -50.93 14.74 36.95
CA ILE A 56 -49.86 14.44 35.98
C ILE A 56 -49.95 12.98 35.49
N MET A 57 -50.31 12.05 36.37
CA MET A 57 -50.48 10.62 36.02
C MET A 57 -51.70 10.37 35.11
N ALA A 58 -52.76 11.19 35.20
CA ALA A 58 -53.93 11.08 34.33
C ALA A 58 -53.64 11.42 32.86
N THR A 59 -52.65 12.28 32.60
CA THR A 59 -52.18 12.62 31.24
C THR A 59 -51.19 11.61 30.64
N ALA A 60 -50.65 10.68 31.44
CA ALA A 60 -49.64 9.71 31.01
C ALA A 60 -50.19 8.30 30.71
N GLY A 61 -51.52 8.10 30.76
CA GLY A 61 -52.16 6.86 30.28
C GLY A 61 -51.90 5.58 31.09
N SER A 62 -51.50 5.67 32.35
CA SER A 62 -51.27 4.50 33.22
C SER A 62 -52.45 4.27 34.16
N SER A 63 -53.23 3.21 33.93
CA SER A 63 -54.24 2.72 34.85
C SER A 63 -53.64 1.68 35.81
N ASN A 64 -53.88 1.86 37.11
CA ASN A 64 -53.51 1.04 38.27
C ASN A 64 -52.13 1.28 38.89
N HIS A 65 -52.06 2.20 39.86
CA HIS A 65 -51.26 2.02 41.08
C HIS A 65 -51.90 2.81 42.25
N GLN A 66 -52.32 2.11 43.31
CA GLN A 66 -52.65 2.75 44.59
C GLN A 66 -51.37 2.96 45.39
N VAL A 67 -51.02 4.21 45.68
CA VAL A 67 -49.87 4.57 46.51
C VAL A 67 -50.22 4.35 47.98
N LYS A 68 -49.49 3.48 48.69
CA LYS A 68 -49.63 3.30 50.15
C LYS A 68 -49.02 4.49 50.90
N LYS A 69 -49.69 4.93 51.97
CA LYS A 69 -49.22 5.97 52.91
C LYS A 69 -47.84 5.60 53.47
N GLY A 70 -46.87 6.50 53.30
CA GLY A 70 -45.49 6.36 53.82
C GLY A 70 -44.41 6.15 52.75
N THR A 71 -44.74 6.24 51.46
CA THR A 71 -43.76 6.06 50.37
C THR A 71 -43.01 7.37 50.11
N ASN A 72 -41.67 7.35 50.09
CA ASN A 72 -40.82 8.51 49.83
C ASN A 72 -40.97 8.98 48.37
N VAL A 73 -41.46 10.19 48.16
CA VAL A 73 -41.84 10.75 46.84
C VAL A 73 -40.64 10.83 45.87
N SER A 74 -39.41 10.94 46.40
CA SER A 74 -38.17 10.93 45.61
C SER A 74 -37.90 9.60 44.89
N SER A 75 -38.28 8.45 45.49
CA SER A 75 -38.03 7.13 44.91
C SER A 75 -39.02 6.76 43.81
N VAL A 76 -40.25 7.30 43.90
CA VAL A 76 -41.29 7.13 42.88
C VAL A 76 -40.96 7.94 41.62
N PHE A 77 -40.47 9.17 41.77
CA PHE A 77 -39.99 9.98 40.64
C PHE A 77 -38.79 9.34 39.94
N ALA A 78 -37.82 8.81 40.69
CA ALA A 78 -36.63 8.12 40.13
C ALA A 78 -36.94 6.76 39.47
N SER A 79 -38.10 6.16 39.77
CA SER A 79 -38.60 4.94 39.13
C SER A 79 -39.41 5.26 37.87
N ALA A 80 -40.24 6.31 37.90
CA ALA A 80 -41.01 6.77 36.74
C ALA A 80 -40.13 7.38 35.64
N THR A 81 -39.05 8.11 35.96
CA THR A 81 -38.06 8.56 34.96
C THR A 81 -37.25 7.41 34.38
N ARG A 82 -36.96 6.36 35.16
CA ARG A 82 -36.34 5.13 34.64
C ARG A 82 -37.27 4.33 33.72
N SER A 83 -38.57 4.32 34.00
CA SER A 83 -39.57 3.62 33.16
C SER A 83 -39.97 4.43 31.91
N ALA A 84 -39.92 5.76 31.97
CA ALA A 84 -40.13 6.62 30.79
C ALA A 84 -38.88 6.62 29.87
N ALA A 85 -37.67 6.57 30.45
CA ALA A 85 -36.43 6.35 29.70
C ALA A 85 -36.34 4.96 29.07
N SER A 86 -37.13 3.97 29.53
CA SER A 86 -37.17 2.62 28.95
C SER A 86 -38.25 2.44 27.88
N THR A 87 -39.06 3.47 27.57
CA THR A 87 -40.18 3.37 26.62
C THR A 87 -40.04 4.23 25.36
N THR A 88 -39.13 5.21 25.34
CA THR A 88 -38.49 5.65 24.09
C THR A 88 -37.41 4.64 23.74
N SER A 89 -37.59 3.93 22.63
CA SER A 89 -36.69 2.84 22.24
C SER A 89 -35.25 3.32 22.19
N ASN A 90 -34.31 2.53 22.73
CA ASN A 90 -32.86 2.73 22.54
C ASN A 90 -32.47 2.91 21.06
N ARG A 91 -33.34 2.53 20.12
CA ARG A 91 -33.18 2.67 18.68
C ARG A 91 -33.07 4.14 18.21
N GLU A 92 -33.87 5.06 18.76
CA GLU A 92 -33.87 6.47 18.30
C GLU A 92 -32.69 7.30 18.84
N LEU A 93 -32.09 6.88 19.96
CA LEU A 93 -30.88 7.51 20.53
C LEU A 93 -29.59 6.91 19.94
N GLU A 94 -29.57 5.62 19.59
CA GLU A 94 -28.46 4.97 18.88
C GLU A 94 -28.35 5.43 17.42
N GLU A 95 -29.47 5.70 16.74
CA GLU A 95 -29.49 6.23 15.36
C GLU A 95 -28.93 7.66 15.27
N GLY A 96 -29.19 8.53 16.26
CA GLY A 96 -28.75 9.93 16.25
C GLY A 96 -27.24 10.16 16.47
N TYR A 97 -26.56 9.27 17.22
CA TYR A 97 -25.11 9.34 17.45
C TYR A 97 -24.30 8.63 16.36
N GLY A 98 -24.79 7.49 15.84
CA GLY A 98 -24.18 6.78 14.72
C GLY A 98 -24.21 7.57 13.40
N ASP A 99 -25.19 8.44 13.20
CA ASP A 99 -25.17 9.33 12.04
C ASP A 99 -24.11 10.43 12.14
N LEU A 100 -23.77 10.91 13.34
CA LEU A 100 -22.82 12.00 13.49
C LEU A 100 -21.40 11.61 13.05
N CYS A 101 -20.95 10.38 13.36
CA CYS A 101 -19.60 9.95 13.00
C CYS A 101 -19.47 9.72 11.49
N TRP A 102 -20.49 9.10 10.87
CA TRP A 102 -20.54 8.96 9.42
C TRP A 102 -20.55 10.31 8.70
N GLN A 103 -21.34 11.29 9.18
CA GLN A 103 -21.35 12.63 8.58
C GLN A 103 -20.00 13.35 8.72
N ARG A 104 -19.32 13.21 9.87
CA ARG A 104 -17.97 13.76 10.07
C ARG A 104 -16.93 13.08 9.19
N PHE A 105 -17.02 11.76 9.02
CA PHE A 105 -16.19 11.00 8.09
C PHE A 105 -16.39 11.49 6.65
N LEU A 106 -17.63 11.62 6.19
CA LEU A 106 -17.90 12.14 4.85
C LEU A 106 -17.35 13.56 4.66
N ALA A 107 -17.43 14.40 5.70
CA ALA A 107 -16.86 15.75 5.69
C ALA A 107 -15.32 15.77 5.71
N SER A 108 -14.66 14.70 6.17
CA SER A 108 -13.20 14.61 6.18
C SER A 108 -12.61 14.00 4.91
N LEU A 109 -13.45 13.40 4.06
CA LEU A 109 -13.04 12.99 2.73
C LEU A 109 -12.79 14.26 1.89
N ASP A 110 -11.52 14.64 1.73
CA ASP A 110 -11.10 15.71 0.83
C ASP A 110 -11.28 15.29 -0.64
N MET A 111 -12.52 15.10 -1.07
CA MET A 111 -12.86 14.79 -2.45
C MET A 111 -13.01 16.12 -3.18
N ASN A 112 -12.19 16.34 -4.22
CA ASN A 112 -12.16 17.58 -5.01
C ASN A 112 -13.50 17.95 -5.68
N ASP A 113 -14.56 17.15 -5.53
CA ASP A 113 -15.90 17.44 -6.04
C ASP A 113 -16.98 16.91 -5.07
N ALA A 114 -17.92 17.79 -4.70
CA ALA A 114 -19.10 17.46 -3.89
C ALA A 114 -19.95 16.35 -4.51
N LYS A 115 -19.88 16.19 -5.85
CA LYS A 115 -20.53 15.12 -6.59
C LYS A 115 -20.12 13.73 -6.10
N SER A 116 -18.84 13.50 -5.80
CA SER A 116 -18.36 12.17 -5.39
C SER A 116 -18.86 11.76 -4.00
N VAL A 117 -19.01 12.73 -3.09
CA VAL A 117 -19.61 12.48 -1.78
C VAL A 117 -21.09 12.13 -1.92
N GLN A 118 -21.82 12.85 -2.80
CA GLN A 118 -23.21 12.54 -3.12
C GLN A 118 -23.33 11.14 -3.74
N GLU A 119 -22.49 10.77 -4.70
CA GLU A 119 -22.50 9.45 -5.34
C GLU A 119 -22.20 8.32 -4.34
N LEU A 120 -21.29 8.55 -3.38
CA LEU A 120 -21.05 7.60 -2.30
C LEU A 120 -22.28 7.41 -1.40
N GLN A 121 -22.99 8.50 -1.07
CA GLN A 121 -24.24 8.45 -0.31
C GLN A 121 -25.37 7.77 -1.10
N GLU A 122 -25.45 7.98 -2.42
CA GLU A 122 -26.39 7.29 -3.30
C GLU A 122 -26.09 5.79 -3.36
N LEU A 123 -24.82 5.41 -3.53
CA LEU A 123 -24.38 4.02 -3.50
C LEU A 123 -24.75 3.36 -2.17
N GLN A 124 -24.50 4.07 -1.06
CA GLN A 124 -24.88 3.61 0.27
C GLN A 124 -26.39 3.44 0.42
N ALA A 125 -27.21 4.38 -0.06
CA ALA A 125 -28.67 4.29 0.02
C ALA A 125 -29.20 3.12 -0.81
N LYS A 126 -28.62 2.87 -1.99
CA LYS A 126 -28.93 1.70 -2.83
C LYS A 126 -28.58 0.39 -2.10
N GLN A 127 -27.43 0.34 -1.42
CA GLN A 127 -27.03 -0.81 -0.61
C GLN A 127 -27.96 -1.04 0.61
N ALA A 128 -28.51 0.03 1.21
CA ALA A 128 -29.38 -0.04 2.39
C ALA A 128 -30.87 -0.36 2.09
N GLY A 129 -31.37 -0.04 0.89
CA GLY A 129 -32.78 -0.20 0.51
C GLY A 129 -33.20 -1.63 0.14
N GLN A 130 -32.33 -2.63 0.29
CA GLN A 130 -32.48 -3.98 -0.27
C GLN A 130 -32.64 -5.06 0.82
N GLY A 131 -33.57 -4.83 1.76
CA GLY A 131 -34.07 -5.88 2.65
C GLY A 131 -35.21 -6.65 1.98
N ASP A 132 -35.03 -7.97 1.82
CA ASP A 132 -36.03 -8.98 1.41
C ASP A 132 -36.38 -9.12 -0.10
N GLY A 133 -35.49 -8.74 -1.03
CA GLY A 133 -35.66 -8.97 -2.48
C GLY A 133 -34.46 -9.69 -3.12
N GLU A 134 -34.73 -10.54 -4.13
CA GLU A 134 -33.79 -11.45 -4.81
C GLU A 134 -32.37 -10.88 -5.08
N GLU A 135 -31.33 -11.71 -4.86
CA GLU A 135 -29.89 -11.41 -5.08
C GLU A 135 -29.56 -10.76 -6.45
N GLY A 136 -30.46 -10.86 -7.44
CA GLY A 136 -30.30 -10.33 -8.79
C GLY A 136 -30.47 -8.82 -8.99
N GLU A 137 -30.88 -8.03 -7.99
CA GLU A 137 -30.98 -6.56 -8.09
C GLU A 137 -29.74 -5.81 -7.59
N ALA A 138 -29.02 -6.33 -6.59
CA ALA A 138 -27.74 -5.79 -6.10
C ALA A 138 -26.67 -5.80 -7.21
N GLU A 139 -26.66 -6.85 -8.02
CA GLU A 139 -25.74 -7.08 -9.15
C GLU A 139 -25.95 -6.11 -10.33
N LYS A 140 -27.10 -5.43 -10.38
CA LYS A 140 -27.48 -4.54 -11.49
C LYS A 140 -27.10 -3.07 -11.27
N THR A 141 -26.86 -2.61 -10.03
CA THR A 141 -26.72 -1.17 -9.73
C THR A 141 -25.59 -0.75 -8.77
N GLY A 142 -24.82 -1.71 -8.22
CA GLY A 142 -23.76 -1.45 -7.25
C GLY A 142 -22.33 -1.73 -7.75
N VAL A 143 -21.34 -1.49 -6.89
CA VAL A 143 -19.93 -1.84 -7.10
C VAL A 143 -19.58 -3.03 -6.21
N LYS A 144 -19.02 -4.09 -6.80
CA LYS A 144 -18.53 -5.25 -6.06
C LYS A 144 -17.10 -5.01 -5.62
N LEU A 145 -16.84 -5.04 -4.32
CA LEU A 145 -15.47 -5.02 -3.82
C LEU A 145 -14.98 -6.45 -3.65
N VAL A 146 -13.83 -6.78 -4.22
CA VAL A 146 -13.22 -8.11 -4.16
C VAL A 146 -11.91 -8.03 -3.39
N LEU A 147 -11.79 -8.85 -2.35
CA LEU A 147 -10.58 -8.97 -1.54
C LEU A 147 -9.71 -10.11 -2.07
N HIS A 148 -8.43 -9.84 -2.25
CA HIS A 148 -7.43 -10.78 -2.70
C HIS A 148 -6.34 -10.94 -1.64
N HIS A 149 -5.82 -12.15 -1.50
CA HIS A 149 -4.52 -12.33 -0.85
C HIS A 149 -3.39 -11.74 -1.71
N ASN A 150 -2.34 -11.24 -1.07
CA ASN A 150 -1.16 -10.69 -1.73
C ASN A 150 -0.64 -11.61 -2.84
N GLY A 151 -0.49 -11.07 -4.04
CA GLY A 151 0.01 -11.81 -5.19
C GLY A 151 -0.91 -12.91 -5.74
N ASN A 152 -2.16 -13.03 -5.28
CA ASN A 152 -3.14 -13.99 -5.81
C ASN A 152 -4.12 -13.31 -6.77
N VAL A 153 -4.32 -13.94 -7.93
CA VAL A 153 -5.24 -13.45 -8.96
C VAL A 153 -6.69 -13.63 -8.51
N GLN A 154 -7.00 -14.78 -7.93
CA GLN A 154 -8.36 -15.11 -7.50
C GLN A 154 -8.68 -14.45 -6.15
N GLY A 155 -9.85 -13.80 -6.08
CA GLY A 155 -10.34 -13.20 -4.84
C GLY A 155 -10.68 -14.28 -3.80
N CYS A 156 -10.39 -13.99 -2.53
CA CYS A 156 -10.74 -14.82 -1.38
C CYS A 156 -12.12 -14.47 -0.78
N GLY A 157 -12.66 -13.30 -1.12
CA GLY A 157 -13.97 -12.84 -0.67
C GLY A 157 -14.44 -11.62 -1.46
N SER A 158 -15.72 -11.29 -1.35
CA SER A 158 -16.27 -10.08 -1.95
C SER A 158 -17.48 -9.55 -1.17
N SER A 159 -17.72 -8.24 -1.21
CA SER A 159 -18.91 -7.59 -0.65
C SER A 159 -19.51 -6.61 -1.65
N TRP A 160 -20.83 -6.64 -1.78
CA TRP A 160 -21.62 -5.61 -2.49
C TRP A 160 -22.06 -4.47 -1.55
N ASN A 161 -21.88 -4.62 -0.23
CA ASN A 161 -22.34 -3.69 0.81
C ASN A 161 -21.16 -3.01 1.56
N PHE A 162 -19.97 -2.98 0.96
CA PHE A 162 -18.76 -2.52 1.66
C PHE A 162 -18.88 -1.11 2.28
N VAL A 163 -19.61 -0.18 1.66
CA VAL A 163 -19.79 1.19 2.21
C VAL A 163 -20.69 1.15 3.46
N GLY A 164 -21.72 0.31 3.46
CA GLY A 164 -22.54 0.03 4.65
C GLY A 164 -21.74 -0.64 5.77
N ASP A 165 -20.90 -1.61 5.41
CA ASP A 165 -20.01 -2.32 6.36
C ASP A 165 -19.02 -1.33 6.99
N LEU A 166 -18.39 -0.47 6.19
CA LEU A 166 -17.49 0.59 6.64
C LEU A 166 -18.19 1.59 7.59
N ARG A 167 -19.41 2.05 7.25
CA ARG A 167 -20.19 2.91 8.16
C ARG A 167 -20.43 2.22 9.50
N THR A 168 -20.81 0.95 9.46
CA THR A 168 -21.10 0.17 10.67
C THR A 168 -19.86 0.06 11.55
N SER A 169 -18.69 -0.27 10.98
CA SER A 169 -17.45 -0.35 11.75
C SER A 169 -17.00 1.01 12.30
N LEU A 170 -17.13 2.10 11.53
CA LEU A 170 -16.83 3.46 12.01
C LEU A 170 -17.73 3.86 13.19
N ASN A 171 -19.00 3.51 13.14
CA ASN A 171 -19.95 3.79 14.22
C ASN A 171 -19.65 2.98 15.48
N GLN A 172 -19.21 1.73 15.34
CA GLN A 172 -18.77 0.90 16.48
C GLN A 172 -17.54 1.51 17.17
N LEU A 173 -16.61 2.11 16.42
CA LEU A 173 -15.45 2.79 16.99
C LEU A 173 -15.83 4.06 17.76
N ALA A 174 -16.86 4.79 17.32
CA ALA A 174 -17.36 5.99 17.97
C ALA A 174 -18.13 5.72 19.28
N MET A 175 -18.55 4.48 19.55
CA MET A 175 -19.24 4.14 20.79
C MET A 175 -18.31 4.03 22.02
N GLY A 176 -16.99 4.20 21.83
CA GLY A 176 -15.98 4.17 22.89
C GLY A 176 -15.46 5.53 23.38
N ASP A 177 -15.64 6.61 22.60
CA ASP A 177 -15.13 7.97 22.89
C ASP A 177 -16.18 9.03 22.48
N GLU A 178 -16.30 10.13 23.23
CA GLU A 178 -17.30 11.19 22.96
C GLU A 178 -17.07 11.97 21.64
N GLU A 179 -15.93 11.78 20.97
CA GLU A 179 -15.60 12.43 19.69
C GLU A 179 -15.23 11.42 18.60
N CYS A 180 -16.01 11.42 17.50
CA CYS A 180 -15.63 10.72 16.28
C CYS A 180 -14.38 11.37 15.66
N PRO A 181 -13.28 10.63 15.46
CA PRO A 181 -12.04 11.16 14.89
C PRO A 181 -12.24 11.58 13.43
N VAL A 182 -11.74 12.78 13.09
CA VAL A 182 -11.84 13.37 11.74
C VAL A 182 -10.60 13.11 10.88
N ALA A 183 -9.50 12.65 11.48
CA ALA A 183 -8.27 12.32 10.79
C ALA A 183 -7.74 10.98 11.30
N PHE A 184 -7.28 10.15 10.37
CA PHE A 184 -6.73 8.83 10.66
C PHE A 184 -5.32 8.74 10.08
N THR A 185 -4.40 8.21 10.87
CA THR A 185 -3.11 7.76 10.37
C THR A 185 -3.29 6.55 9.45
N LYS A 186 -2.31 6.29 8.57
CA LYS A 186 -2.35 5.11 7.68
C LYS A 186 -2.53 3.79 8.45
N TYR A 187 -1.96 3.69 9.65
CA TYR A 187 -2.03 2.49 10.49
C TYR A 187 -3.41 2.29 11.12
N GLU A 188 -4.11 3.37 11.48
CA GLU A 188 -5.50 3.31 11.93
C GLU A 188 -6.42 2.92 10.77
N VAL A 189 -6.21 3.48 9.57
CA VAL A 189 -6.96 3.09 8.37
C VAL A 189 -6.79 1.61 8.07
N GLU A 190 -5.55 1.09 8.11
CA GLU A 190 -5.25 -0.34 7.91
C GLU A 190 -5.91 -1.23 8.96
N SER A 191 -5.93 -0.82 10.22
CA SER A 191 -6.61 -1.53 11.31
C SER A 191 -8.13 -1.59 11.14
N ILE A 192 -8.74 -0.45 10.76
CA ILE A 192 -10.18 -0.36 10.53
C ILE A 192 -10.57 -1.17 9.30
N LEU A 193 -9.85 -1.04 8.18
CA LEU A 193 -10.09 -1.83 6.97
C LEU A 193 -9.95 -3.33 7.25
N THR A 194 -8.93 -3.74 8.02
CA THR A 194 -8.77 -5.14 8.44
C THR A 194 -10.00 -5.63 9.21
N SER A 195 -10.54 -4.81 10.10
CA SER A 195 -11.75 -5.13 10.87
C SER A 195 -13.00 -5.25 9.97
N VAL A 196 -13.20 -4.30 9.06
CA VAL A 196 -14.30 -4.31 8.07
C VAL A 196 -14.24 -5.57 7.20
N PHE A 197 -13.06 -5.88 6.66
CA PHE A 197 -12.87 -7.07 5.81
C PHE A 197 -13.05 -8.37 6.59
N HIS A 198 -12.60 -8.43 7.83
CA HIS A 198 -12.84 -9.60 8.66
C HIS A 198 -14.32 -9.81 8.97
N GLN A 199 -15.05 -8.74 9.31
CA GLN A 199 -16.50 -8.79 9.53
C GLN A 199 -17.26 -9.26 8.28
N SER A 200 -16.89 -8.73 7.11
CA SER A 200 -17.64 -8.94 5.87
C SER A 200 -17.26 -10.23 5.13
N MET A 201 -16.00 -10.65 5.22
CA MET A 201 -15.40 -11.70 4.37
C MET A 201 -14.47 -12.65 5.15
N GLY A 202 -14.44 -12.57 6.47
CA GLY A 202 -13.46 -13.29 7.30
C GLY A 202 -13.52 -14.81 7.20
N ALA A 203 -14.72 -15.37 7.02
CA ALA A 203 -14.93 -16.82 6.92
C ALA A 203 -14.47 -17.40 5.57
N SER A 204 -14.55 -16.65 4.47
CA SER A 204 -14.09 -17.11 3.16
C SER A 204 -12.63 -16.76 2.87
N CYS A 205 -12.10 -15.72 3.52
CA CYS A 205 -10.74 -15.22 3.32
C CYS A 205 -9.81 -15.58 4.47
N PHE A 206 -9.65 -16.88 4.78
CA PHE A 206 -8.78 -17.36 5.85
C PHE A 206 -7.38 -17.74 5.34
N SER A 207 -6.40 -17.78 6.25
CA SER A 207 -5.02 -18.20 5.92
C SER A 207 -4.94 -19.70 5.60
N GLN A 208 -4.23 -20.05 4.53
CA GLN A 208 -3.96 -21.46 4.16
C GLN A 208 -2.66 -22.00 4.79
N GLU A 209 -1.96 -21.18 5.59
CA GLU A 209 -0.73 -21.59 6.27
C GLU A 209 -1.01 -22.68 7.33
N ALA A 210 -0.16 -23.71 7.39
CA ALA A 210 -0.39 -24.89 8.23
C ALA A 210 -0.40 -24.60 9.75
N ASP A 211 0.22 -23.51 10.18
CA ASP A 211 0.25 -23.03 11.57
C ASP A 211 -0.91 -22.09 11.92
N ARG A 212 -1.88 -21.94 11.01
CA ARG A 212 -3.08 -21.11 11.19
C ARG A 212 -4.33 -21.95 11.24
N HIS A 213 -5.28 -21.48 12.03
CA HIS A 213 -6.57 -22.12 12.14
C HIS A 213 -7.62 -21.34 11.34
N GLU A 214 -8.50 -22.07 10.66
CA GLU A 214 -9.60 -21.49 9.88
C GLU A 214 -10.48 -20.53 10.71
N TRP A 215 -10.66 -20.80 12.00
CA TRP A 215 -11.44 -19.93 12.90
C TRP A 215 -10.82 -18.54 13.13
N GLU A 216 -9.52 -18.37 12.86
CA GLU A 216 -8.87 -17.04 12.89
C GLU A 216 -9.31 -16.18 11.69
N GLY A 217 -9.90 -16.80 10.66
CA GLY A 217 -10.38 -16.15 9.46
C GLY A 217 -9.32 -15.25 8.81
N PHE A 218 -9.77 -14.10 8.33
CA PHE A 218 -8.91 -13.08 7.72
C PHE A 218 -7.84 -12.50 8.67
N LEU A 219 -8.08 -12.45 9.99
CA LEU A 219 -7.06 -11.94 10.92
C LEU A 219 -5.85 -12.86 11.00
N GLY A 220 -6.05 -14.18 10.89
CA GLY A 220 -4.96 -15.15 10.81
C GLY A 220 -4.15 -15.08 9.51
N TYR A 221 -4.70 -14.47 8.45
CA TYR A 221 -3.95 -14.15 7.23
C TYR A 221 -3.10 -12.89 7.41
N CYS A 222 -3.66 -11.84 8.02
CA CYS A 222 -2.97 -10.58 8.24
C CYS A 222 -1.81 -10.68 9.23
N ASP A 223 -2.00 -11.44 10.31
CA ASP A 223 -0.96 -11.69 11.30
C ASP A 223 -0.37 -13.08 11.11
N MET A 224 0.74 -13.13 10.37
CA MET A 224 1.50 -14.36 10.17
C MET A 224 2.17 -14.88 11.45
N GLY A 225 2.12 -14.12 12.54
CA GLY A 225 2.58 -14.49 13.87
C GLY A 225 4.04 -14.20 14.08
N GLU A 226 4.42 -14.16 15.34
CA GLU A 226 5.77 -13.77 15.73
C GLU A 226 6.85 -14.48 14.90
N PRO A 227 6.85 -15.82 14.72
CA PRO A 227 7.93 -16.52 14.00
C PRO A 227 8.08 -16.15 12.51
N LYS A 228 7.03 -15.60 11.89
CA LYS A 228 6.97 -15.32 10.45
C LYS A 228 6.77 -13.84 10.10
N THR A 229 6.64 -12.96 11.09
CA THR A 229 6.42 -11.52 10.88
C THR A 229 7.73 -10.75 11.07
N PRO A 230 8.33 -10.21 10.00
CA PRO A 230 9.47 -9.30 10.12
C PRO A 230 9.10 -8.03 10.90
N ILE A 231 10.02 -7.59 11.76
CA ILE A 231 9.85 -6.37 12.56
C ILE A 231 10.42 -5.18 11.78
N LEU A 232 9.55 -4.48 11.04
CA LEU A 232 9.91 -3.28 10.29
C LEU A 232 10.02 -2.04 11.20
N LEU A 233 10.60 -0.96 10.68
CA LEU A 233 10.83 0.30 11.43
C LEU A 233 9.55 0.92 12.00
N ASP A 234 8.42 0.69 11.34
CA ASP A 234 7.11 1.16 11.75
C ASP A 234 6.25 0.10 12.44
N HIS A 235 6.79 -1.08 12.75
CA HIS A 235 6.03 -2.17 13.38
C HIS A 235 5.32 -1.73 14.68
N LYS A 236 5.95 -0.84 15.46
CA LYS A 236 5.36 -0.29 16.70
C LYS A 236 4.22 0.71 16.48
N LYS A 237 4.04 1.19 15.25
CA LYS A 237 2.96 2.12 14.87
C LYS A 237 1.72 1.37 14.37
N LEU A 238 1.83 0.07 14.07
CA LEU A 238 0.69 -0.77 13.70
C LEU A 238 -0.34 -0.78 14.83
N VAL A 239 -1.62 -0.63 14.49
CA VAL A 239 -2.73 -0.65 15.45
C VAL A 239 -3.37 -2.03 15.44
N PRO A 240 -3.17 -2.87 16.47
CA PRO A 240 -3.68 -4.24 16.48
C PRO A 240 -5.20 -4.30 16.50
N VAL A 241 -5.75 -5.32 15.85
CA VAL A 241 -7.19 -5.58 15.76
C VAL A 241 -7.59 -6.63 16.79
N SER A 242 -8.62 -6.35 17.59
CA SER A 242 -9.14 -7.28 18.61
C SER A 242 -10.30 -8.12 18.07
N MET A 243 -10.26 -9.43 18.29
CA MET A 243 -11.34 -10.35 17.89
C MET A 243 -12.68 -10.06 18.60
N ASP A 244 -12.61 -9.60 19.85
CA ASP A 244 -13.80 -9.34 20.69
C ASP A 244 -14.54 -8.06 20.30
N VAL A 245 -13.86 -7.12 19.62
CA VAL A 245 -14.51 -5.92 19.06
C VAL A 245 -15.35 -6.28 17.83
N ILE A 246 -15.00 -7.38 17.16
CA ILE A 246 -15.64 -7.82 15.92
C ILE A 246 -16.78 -8.81 16.21
N THR A 247 -16.65 -9.62 17.25
CA THR A 247 -17.70 -10.55 17.69
C THR A 247 -18.40 -9.96 18.92
N ASN A 248 -19.60 -9.39 18.77
CA ASN A 248 -20.39 -8.79 19.86
C ASN A 248 -20.73 -9.79 21.00
N ASN A 249 -19.75 -10.20 21.80
CA ASN A 249 -19.88 -11.26 22.78
C ASN A 249 -19.63 -10.68 24.18
N ASN A 250 -20.70 -10.23 24.82
CA ASN A 250 -20.68 -9.53 26.12
C ASN A 250 -20.32 -10.43 27.34
N ASN A 251 -19.72 -11.60 27.14
CA ASN A 251 -19.35 -12.52 28.22
C ASN A 251 -17.82 -12.63 28.37
N LYS A 252 -17.30 -12.07 29.48
CA LYS A 252 -15.87 -11.84 29.83
C LYS A 252 -14.91 -13.05 29.73
N LYS A 253 -13.83 -12.83 28.94
CA LYS A 253 -12.37 -13.17 29.02
C LYS A 253 -11.87 -14.56 29.50
N PRO A 254 -10.84 -15.10 28.81
CA PRO A 254 -9.45 -14.75 29.15
C PRO A 254 -8.64 -14.25 27.91
N GLU A 255 -7.78 -13.25 28.12
CA GLU A 255 -6.88 -12.65 27.11
C GLU A 255 -7.50 -12.33 25.74
N THR A 256 -7.95 -11.08 25.57
CA THR A 256 -8.33 -10.49 24.27
C THR A 256 -7.19 -10.73 23.28
N LYS A 257 -7.35 -11.70 22.37
CA LYS A 257 -6.35 -11.99 21.34
C LYS A 257 -6.39 -10.87 20.31
N THR A 258 -5.26 -10.20 20.14
CA THR A 258 -5.08 -9.15 19.15
C THR A 258 -4.24 -9.66 17.99
N TYR A 259 -4.53 -9.18 16.80
CA TYR A 259 -3.85 -9.53 15.56
C TYR A 259 -3.26 -8.28 14.93
N LEU A 260 -2.09 -8.40 14.32
CA LEU A 260 -1.53 -7.34 13.48
C LEU A 260 -2.41 -7.12 12.24
N PRO A 261 -2.63 -5.85 11.83
CA PRO A 261 -3.44 -5.55 10.67
C PRO A 261 -2.71 -5.87 9.36
N CYS A 262 -3.48 -6.17 8.30
CA CYS A 262 -2.96 -6.13 6.94
C CYS A 262 -2.76 -4.67 6.52
N HIS A 263 -1.88 -4.45 5.55
CA HIS A 263 -1.96 -3.26 4.71
C HIS A 263 -2.57 -3.61 3.35
N PHE A 264 -3.14 -2.62 2.67
CA PHE A 264 -4.00 -2.86 1.51
C PHE A 264 -3.51 -2.10 0.28
N HIS A 265 -3.57 -2.77 -0.87
CA HIS A 265 -3.16 -2.20 -2.15
C HIS A 265 -4.26 -2.35 -3.20
N SER A 266 -4.27 -1.46 -4.17
CA SER A 266 -5.01 -1.69 -5.41
C SER A 266 -4.29 -2.70 -6.30
N ARG A 267 -4.97 -3.13 -7.37
CA ARG A 267 -4.38 -3.94 -8.44
C ARG A 267 -3.15 -3.30 -9.08
N GLU A 268 -3.14 -1.98 -9.23
CA GLU A 268 -2.03 -1.20 -9.77
C GLU A 268 -0.91 -0.97 -8.74
N GLY A 269 -1.00 -1.55 -7.53
CA GLY A 269 0.03 -1.45 -6.50
C GLY A 269 -0.04 -0.20 -5.62
N VAL A 270 -1.10 0.62 -5.73
CA VAL A 270 -1.24 1.80 -4.87
C VAL A 270 -1.65 1.40 -3.45
N ARG A 271 -0.80 1.66 -2.46
CA ARG A 271 -1.14 1.46 -1.03
C ARG A 271 -2.28 2.40 -0.60
N LEU A 272 -3.32 1.81 -0.01
CA LEU A 272 -4.55 2.48 0.47
C LEU A 272 -4.32 3.07 1.86
N THR A 273 -3.51 4.13 1.92
CA THR A 273 -3.11 4.80 3.17
C THR A 273 -4.16 5.72 3.78
N SER A 274 -5.32 5.89 3.13
CA SER A 274 -6.43 6.72 3.60
C SER A 274 -7.76 6.17 3.10
N PHE A 275 -8.86 6.46 3.82
CA PHE A 275 -10.20 6.10 3.36
C PHE A 275 -10.56 6.80 2.04
N GLN A 276 -10.06 8.02 1.83
CA GLN A 276 -10.22 8.75 0.56
C GLN A 276 -9.75 7.91 -0.64
N LYS A 277 -8.59 7.23 -0.55
CA LYS A 277 -8.06 6.43 -1.66
C LYS A 277 -8.96 5.25 -2.03
N ILE A 278 -9.51 4.54 -1.05
CA ILE A 278 -10.41 3.40 -1.32
C ILE A 278 -11.78 3.87 -1.79
N VAL A 279 -12.32 4.94 -1.17
CA VAL A 279 -13.59 5.55 -1.56
C VAL A 279 -13.54 6.11 -2.98
N GLN A 280 -12.49 6.84 -3.35
CA GLN A 280 -12.31 7.37 -4.70
C GLN A 280 -12.35 6.25 -5.75
N ARG A 281 -11.74 5.10 -5.45
CA ARG A 281 -11.77 3.94 -6.35
C ARG A 281 -13.16 3.33 -6.49
N ILE A 282 -13.89 3.23 -5.37
CA ILE A 282 -15.28 2.76 -5.38
C ILE A 282 -16.17 3.71 -6.19
N VAL A 283 -16.05 5.02 -5.95
CA VAL A 283 -16.81 6.04 -6.67
C VAL A 283 -16.44 6.05 -8.16
N GLN A 284 -15.16 5.97 -8.51
CA GLN A 284 -14.72 5.88 -9.90
C GLN A 284 -15.34 4.66 -10.60
N ALA A 285 -15.25 3.47 -9.99
CA ALA A 285 -15.88 2.28 -10.53
C ALA A 285 -17.40 2.46 -10.67
N TYR A 286 -18.07 3.10 -9.70
CA TYR A 286 -19.50 3.38 -9.80
C TYR A 286 -19.83 4.32 -10.98
N GLN A 287 -19.02 5.36 -11.21
CA GLN A 287 -19.17 6.27 -12.34
C GLN A 287 -18.97 5.57 -13.68
N ASP A 288 -17.90 4.77 -13.81
CA ASP A 288 -17.58 4.03 -15.03
C ASP A 288 -18.72 3.07 -15.41
N ASN A 289 -19.29 2.38 -14.41
CA ASN A 289 -20.46 1.51 -14.61
C ASN A 289 -21.71 2.26 -15.08
N ASN A 290 -21.95 3.47 -14.59
CA ASN A 290 -23.09 4.28 -15.02
C ASN A 290 -22.91 4.85 -16.44
N ASN A 291 -21.67 5.16 -16.84
CA ASN A 291 -21.35 5.69 -18.16
C ASN A 291 -21.38 4.60 -19.24
N ASN A 292 -20.85 3.39 -18.97
CA ASN A 292 -20.83 2.28 -19.93
C ASN A 292 -22.22 1.74 -20.28
N ASN A 293 -23.23 1.97 -19.41
CA ASN A 293 -24.63 1.68 -19.73
C ASN A 293 -25.24 2.62 -20.80
N GLN A 294 -24.53 3.66 -21.26
CA GLN A 294 -25.03 4.60 -22.28
C GLN A 294 -24.46 4.37 -23.70
N GLU A 295 -23.42 3.56 -23.90
CA GLU A 295 -22.75 3.36 -25.20
C GLU A 295 -22.96 1.96 -25.83
N CYS A 296 -24.21 1.49 -25.89
CA CYS A 296 -24.59 0.45 -26.85
C CYS A 296 -25.30 1.11 -28.04
N GLN A 297 -24.54 1.64 -29.00
CA GLN A 297 -25.15 2.14 -30.23
C GLN A 297 -25.53 0.97 -31.14
N GLN A 298 -26.81 0.90 -31.52
CA GLN A 298 -27.29 0.01 -32.56
C GLN A 298 -26.73 0.48 -33.91
N GLU A 299 -26.10 -0.42 -34.68
CA GLU A 299 -25.75 -0.13 -36.07
C GLU A 299 -27.03 0.20 -36.87
N PRO A 300 -26.96 1.09 -37.88
CA PRO A 300 -28.10 1.42 -38.71
C PRO A 300 -28.60 0.16 -39.46
N GLU A 301 -29.92 -0.03 -39.46
CA GLU A 301 -30.61 -1.17 -40.07
C GLU A 301 -30.13 -1.43 -41.51
N ASN A 302 -29.46 -2.56 -41.74
CA ASN A 302 -29.24 -3.09 -43.08
C ASN A 302 -30.53 -3.79 -43.58
N GLU A 303 -30.97 -3.47 -44.80
CA GLU A 303 -32.18 -3.97 -45.47
C GLU A 303 -32.08 -5.45 -45.95
N ASP A 304 -31.59 -6.38 -45.10
CA ASP A 304 -31.60 -7.82 -45.41
C ASP A 304 -32.44 -8.62 -44.39
N PRO A 305 -33.61 -9.16 -44.75
CA PRO A 305 -34.53 -9.82 -43.80
C PRO A 305 -34.05 -11.16 -43.22
N GLN A 306 -32.81 -11.58 -43.44
CA GLN A 306 -32.32 -12.91 -43.02
C GLN A 306 -31.11 -12.91 -42.08
N GLN A 307 -30.65 -11.77 -41.58
CA GLN A 307 -29.61 -11.73 -40.53
C GLN A 307 -30.18 -11.19 -39.22
N GLN A 308 -30.19 -12.03 -38.18
CA GLN A 308 -30.46 -11.57 -36.81
C GLN A 308 -29.33 -10.62 -36.37
N PRO A 309 -29.65 -9.48 -35.74
CA PRO A 309 -28.63 -8.58 -35.23
C PRO A 309 -27.82 -9.27 -34.14
N GLN A 310 -26.54 -9.53 -34.39
CA GLN A 310 -25.59 -9.95 -33.36
C GLN A 310 -25.12 -8.72 -32.60
N GLN A 311 -25.63 -8.55 -31.39
CA GLN A 311 -25.15 -7.56 -30.44
C GLN A 311 -23.82 -8.06 -29.87
N THR A 312 -22.69 -7.62 -30.44
CA THR A 312 -21.36 -7.96 -29.91
C THR A 312 -21.01 -7.00 -28.78
N CYS A 313 -21.46 -7.29 -27.57
CA CYS A 313 -20.84 -6.73 -26.37
C CYS A 313 -19.57 -7.54 -26.08
N SER A 314 -18.40 -6.89 -26.06
CA SER A 314 -17.17 -7.56 -25.65
C SER A 314 -17.27 -8.02 -24.18
N THR A 315 -16.58 -9.11 -23.85
CA THR A 315 -16.54 -9.78 -22.54
C THR A 315 -15.92 -8.94 -21.39
N THR A 316 -15.79 -7.62 -21.55
CA THR A 316 -15.24 -6.68 -20.56
C THR A 316 -16.25 -6.27 -19.47
N ALA A 317 -17.55 -6.44 -19.72
CA ALA A 317 -18.61 -5.93 -18.84
C ALA A 317 -18.66 -6.55 -17.42
N GLU A 318 -18.07 -7.73 -17.19
CA GLU A 318 -18.03 -8.35 -15.85
C GLU A 318 -16.85 -7.88 -14.98
N GLN A 319 -15.76 -7.39 -15.58
CA GLN A 319 -14.60 -6.84 -14.85
C GLN A 319 -14.83 -5.38 -14.41
N GLU A 320 -15.65 -4.63 -15.14
CA GLU A 320 -15.91 -3.19 -14.89
C GLU A 320 -16.73 -2.91 -13.62
N LYS A 321 -17.41 -3.92 -13.08
CA LYS A 321 -18.18 -3.81 -11.82
C LYS A 321 -17.37 -4.04 -10.54
N GLN A 322 -16.07 -4.28 -10.65
CA GLN A 322 -15.28 -4.83 -9.55
C GLN A 322 -14.12 -3.92 -9.13
N VAL A 323 -14.00 -3.68 -7.82
CA VAL A 323 -12.82 -3.03 -7.22
C VAL A 323 -12.00 -4.10 -6.48
N GLY A 324 -10.87 -4.47 -7.06
CA GLY A 324 -9.93 -5.41 -6.46
C GLY A 324 -9.03 -4.75 -5.41
N VAL A 325 -9.05 -5.29 -4.18
CA VAL A 325 -8.20 -4.88 -3.06
C VAL A 325 -7.31 -6.05 -2.65
N TYR A 326 -6.01 -5.82 -2.54
CA TYR A 326 -5.01 -6.82 -2.20
C TYR A 326 -4.56 -6.62 -0.76
N ALA A 327 -4.84 -7.59 0.10
CA ALA A 327 -4.40 -7.64 1.48
C ALA A 327 -2.97 -8.17 1.56
N VAL A 328 -2.09 -7.42 2.21
CA VAL A 328 -0.69 -7.80 2.44
C VAL A 328 -0.49 -7.99 3.94
N PRO A 329 -0.02 -9.17 4.39
CA PRO A 329 0.22 -9.42 5.80
C PRO A 329 1.23 -8.46 6.43
N ALA A 330 1.14 -8.28 7.74
CA ALA A 330 2.04 -7.43 8.49
C ALA A 330 3.50 -7.83 8.27
N GLY A 331 4.37 -6.84 8.01
CA GLY A 331 5.80 -7.07 7.74
C GLY A 331 6.12 -7.68 6.37
N ARG A 332 5.13 -7.91 5.51
CA ARG A 332 5.33 -8.34 4.10
C ARG A 332 5.18 -7.17 3.13
N VAL A 333 5.63 -7.39 1.89
CA VAL A 333 5.63 -6.40 0.81
C VAL A 333 4.62 -6.79 -0.27
N PHE A 334 4.03 -5.80 -0.92
CA PHE A 334 3.08 -6.02 -2.01
C PHE A 334 3.75 -6.71 -3.21
N MET A 335 3.00 -7.58 -3.88
CA MET A 335 3.42 -8.22 -5.12
C MET A 335 2.29 -8.26 -6.14
N PHE A 336 2.59 -7.87 -7.38
CA PHE A 336 1.63 -7.98 -8.49
C PHE A 336 1.21 -9.44 -8.69
N ALA A 337 -0.07 -9.62 -9.03
CA ALA A 337 -0.71 -10.91 -9.23
C ALA A 337 -1.03 -11.11 -10.73
N PRO A 338 -0.07 -11.60 -11.54
CA PRO A 338 -0.29 -11.79 -12.97
C PRO A 338 -1.16 -13.04 -13.24
N ALA A 339 -2.20 -12.87 -14.04
CA ALA A 339 -3.13 -13.92 -14.45
C ALA A 339 -2.63 -14.74 -15.64
N TYR A 340 -2.03 -14.08 -16.64
CA TYR A 340 -1.55 -14.73 -17.86
C TYR A 340 -0.43 -13.93 -18.53
N VAL A 341 0.37 -14.60 -19.36
CA VAL A 341 1.42 -13.95 -20.16
C VAL A 341 0.78 -13.00 -21.18
N GLY A 342 1.28 -11.77 -21.23
CA GLY A 342 0.75 -10.72 -22.11
C GLY A 342 -0.26 -9.79 -21.45
N GLU A 343 -0.73 -10.08 -20.23
CA GLU A 343 -1.53 -9.17 -19.42
C GLU A 343 -0.81 -7.84 -19.18
N ILE A 344 -1.56 -6.73 -19.13
CA ILE A 344 -1.05 -5.38 -18.93
C ILE A 344 -1.52 -4.83 -17.59
N PHE A 345 -0.60 -4.19 -16.87
CA PHE A 345 -0.88 -3.39 -15.67
C PHE A 345 -0.55 -1.92 -15.97
N ASP A 346 -1.58 -1.08 -16.04
CA ASP A 346 -1.39 0.36 -16.17
C ASP A 346 -1.09 0.97 -14.79
N LEU A 347 -0.04 1.79 -14.70
CA LEU A 347 0.43 2.41 -13.47
C LEU A 347 0.35 3.94 -13.58
N PRO A 348 -0.85 4.54 -13.66
CA PRO A 348 -1.03 5.97 -13.93
C PRO A 348 -0.53 6.90 -12.81
N HIS A 349 -0.30 6.35 -11.63
CA HIS A 349 0.27 7.07 -10.48
C HIS A 349 1.80 7.20 -10.56
N ILE A 350 2.45 6.57 -11.54
CA ILE A 350 3.90 6.59 -11.73
C ILE A 350 4.25 7.53 -12.88
N GLN A 351 5.05 8.55 -12.59
CA GLN A 351 5.59 9.41 -13.62
C GLN A 351 6.71 8.69 -14.39
N GLY A 352 6.41 8.40 -15.66
CA GLY A 352 7.34 7.74 -16.59
C GLY A 352 8.36 8.69 -17.22
N ALA A 353 9.04 8.15 -18.22
CA ALA A 353 10.03 8.82 -19.06
C ALA A 353 9.41 9.92 -19.95
N ASP A 354 8.27 9.61 -20.56
CA ASP A 354 7.35 10.57 -21.16
C ASP A 354 6.26 10.91 -20.14
N PRO A 355 6.18 12.15 -19.63
CA PRO A 355 5.15 12.55 -18.66
C PRO A 355 3.71 12.49 -19.19
N SER A 356 3.51 12.41 -20.52
CA SER A 356 2.19 12.32 -21.15
C SER A 356 1.63 10.89 -21.20
N VAL A 357 2.48 9.89 -20.97
CA VAL A 357 2.11 8.48 -21.01
C VAL A 357 2.35 7.85 -19.63
N PRO A 358 1.43 7.09 -19.06
CA PRO A 358 1.68 6.39 -17.80
C PRO A 358 2.75 5.29 -17.98
N VAL A 359 3.43 4.93 -16.91
CA VAL A 359 4.18 3.66 -16.89
C VAL A 359 3.17 2.53 -16.97
N TYR A 360 3.45 1.50 -17.76
CA TYR A 360 2.69 0.26 -17.74
C TYR A 360 3.63 -0.94 -17.79
N MET A 361 3.14 -2.08 -17.33
CA MET A 361 3.89 -3.34 -17.31
C MET A 361 3.19 -4.37 -18.16
N LYS A 362 3.97 -5.17 -18.90
CA LYS A 362 3.46 -6.36 -19.60
C LYS A 362 4.01 -7.62 -18.95
N VAL A 363 3.15 -8.58 -18.65
CA VAL A 363 3.57 -9.87 -18.10
C VAL A 363 4.33 -10.66 -19.16
N LEU A 364 5.59 -11.01 -18.87
CA LEU A 364 6.41 -11.89 -19.69
C LEU A 364 6.39 -13.34 -19.17
N SER A 365 6.24 -13.53 -17.87
CA SER A 365 6.05 -14.84 -17.24
C SER A 365 5.25 -14.71 -15.95
N VAL A 366 4.44 -15.73 -15.67
CA VAL A 366 3.73 -15.90 -14.39
C VAL A 366 4.53 -16.72 -13.37
N SER A 367 5.50 -17.53 -13.83
CA SER A 367 6.40 -18.33 -12.99
C SER A 367 7.78 -18.50 -13.65
N PRO A 368 8.85 -17.86 -13.13
CA PRO A 368 8.79 -16.81 -12.10
C PRO A 368 7.99 -15.61 -12.61
N ARG A 369 7.57 -14.73 -11.71
CA ARG A 369 6.86 -13.51 -12.11
C ARG A 369 7.84 -12.53 -12.75
N VAL A 370 7.65 -12.25 -14.03
CA VAL A 370 8.53 -11.38 -14.83
C VAL A 370 7.69 -10.42 -15.65
N PHE A 371 8.05 -9.15 -15.63
CA PHE A 371 7.35 -8.06 -16.28
C PHE A 371 8.32 -7.22 -17.11
N ASP A 372 7.87 -6.82 -18.29
CA ASP A 372 8.50 -5.78 -19.10
C ASP A 372 7.91 -4.43 -18.68
N LEU A 373 8.75 -3.44 -18.40
CA LEU A 373 8.34 -2.11 -17.98
C LEU A 373 8.49 -1.14 -19.15
N PHE A 374 7.39 -0.50 -19.51
CA PHE A 374 7.33 0.49 -20.57
C PHE A 374 7.26 1.90 -19.99
N ASN A 375 7.86 2.84 -20.70
CA ASN A 375 7.98 4.23 -20.30
C ASN A 375 8.62 4.43 -18.90
N TYR A 376 9.40 3.45 -18.43
CA TYR A 376 9.95 3.50 -17.07
C TYR A 376 11.19 4.41 -16.95
N PHE A 377 12.06 4.47 -17.96
CA PHE A 377 13.19 5.40 -17.98
C PHE A 377 13.55 5.75 -19.43
N THR A 378 14.24 6.87 -19.62
CA THR A 378 14.57 7.44 -20.94
C THR A 378 15.91 6.94 -21.48
N ARG A 379 16.10 7.10 -22.79
CA ARG A 379 17.42 6.92 -23.42
C ARG A 379 18.45 7.93 -22.91
N ASP A 380 18.03 9.12 -22.51
CA ASP A 380 18.91 10.14 -21.92
C ASP A 380 19.34 9.76 -20.49
N GLU A 381 18.41 9.28 -19.66
CA GLU A 381 18.74 8.70 -18.35
C GLU A 381 19.69 7.50 -18.51
N SER A 382 19.43 6.62 -19.49
CA SER A 382 20.31 5.52 -19.87
C SER A 382 21.74 5.99 -20.21
N ALA A 383 21.87 6.96 -21.13
CA ALA A 383 23.16 7.50 -21.54
C ALA A 383 23.89 8.17 -20.36
N GLY A 384 23.17 8.95 -19.55
CA GLY A 384 23.73 9.64 -18.38
C GLY A 384 24.25 8.69 -17.31
N LEU A 385 23.59 7.55 -17.08
CA LEU A 385 24.07 6.50 -16.18
C LEU A 385 25.36 5.86 -16.68
N VAL A 386 25.42 5.51 -17.97
CA VAL A 386 26.63 4.93 -18.59
C VAL A 386 27.79 5.93 -18.54
N GLU A 387 27.54 7.18 -18.94
CA GLU A 387 28.56 8.23 -18.97
C GLU A 387 29.14 8.49 -17.57
N LYS A 388 28.28 8.59 -16.56
CA LYS A 388 28.72 8.74 -15.18
C LYS A 388 29.56 7.54 -14.73
N ALA A 389 29.15 6.32 -15.03
CA ALA A 389 29.89 5.12 -14.66
C ALA A 389 31.28 5.05 -15.31
N ILE A 390 31.44 5.58 -16.54
CA ILE A 390 32.72 5.68 -17.23
C ILE A 390 33.63 6.74 -16.58
N ARG A 391 33.06 7.88 -16.15
CA ARG A 391 33.83 8.98 -15.53
C ARG A 391 34.18 8.72 -14.06
N GLU A 392 33.52 7.78 -13.39
CA GLU A 392 33.76 7.44 -11.99
C GLU A 392 35.14 6.80 -11.79
N THR A 393 35.98 7.42 -10.98
CA THR A 393 37.35 6.96 -10.72
C THR A 393 37.58 6.45 -9.30
N SER A 394 36.63 6.61 -8.38
CA SER A 394 36.78 6.15 -7.00
C SER A 394 36.77 4.62 -6.93
N ASP A 395 37.71 4.03 -6.19
CA ASP A 395 37.85 2.57 -6.11
C ASP A 395 36.61 1.86 -5.52
N SER A 396 35.81 2.57 -4.74
CA SER A 396 34.57 2.06 -4.15
C SER A 396 33.42 1.96 -5.17
N HIS A 397 33.37 2.82 -6.18
CA HIS A 397 32.19 2.93 -7.07
C HIS A 397 32.50 2.68 -8.56
N ARG A 398 33.75 2.84 -9.00
CA ARG A 398 34.14 2.65 -10.41
C ARG A 398 33.88 1.24 -10.92
N ILE A 399 33.69 1.13 -12.24
CA ILE A 399 33.60 -0.14 -12.94
C ILE A 399 34.91 -0.93 -12.76
N LYS A 400 34.79 -2.15 -12.24
CA LYS A 400 35.89 -3.12 -12.08
C LYS A 400 35.37 -4.53 -12.26
N ARG A 401 36.27 -5.52 -12.33
CA ARG A 401 35.89 -6.93 -12.45
C ARG A 401 34.85 -7.29 -11.38
N SER A 402 33.72 -7.87 -11.79
CA SER A 402 32.65 -8.16 -10.83
C SER A 402 33.01 -9.27 -9.84
N SER A 403 32.49 -9.17 -8.61
CA SER A 403 32.57 -10.19 -7.57
C SER A 403 31.21 -10.84 -7.27
N THR A 404 31.22 -11.96 -6.53
CA THR A 404 30.01 -12.65 -6.03
C THR A 404 30.06 -12.86 -4.51
N GLY A 405 28.91 -12.84 -3.83
CA GLY A 405 28.77 -13.18 -2.41
C GLY A 405 28.42 -12.00 -1.48
N ALA A 406 27.81 -12.30 -0.33
CA ALA A 406 27.36 -11.32 0.68
C ALA A 406 28.50 -10.75 1.55
N SER A 407 29.67 -11.39 1.55
CA SER A 407 30.83 -10.99 2.36
C SER A 407 32.13 -11.03 1.53
N GLY A 408 32.50 -9.89 0.96
CA GLY A 408 33.82 -9.68 0.33
C GLY A 408 33.90 -9.90 -1.19
N TYR A 409 34.92 -9.26 -1.79
CA TYR A 409 35.18 -9.28 -3.22
C TYR A 409 35.81 -10.64 -3.65
N ASN A 410 34.96 -11.60 -4.02
CA ASN A 410 35.42 -12.87 -4.63
C ASN A 410 35.24 -12.82 -6.15
N ILE A 411 36.35 -12.81 -6.90
CA ILE A 411 36.33 -12.89 -8.37
C ILE A 411 35.90 -14.31 -8.75
N ASN A 412 34.72 -14.43 -9.36
CA ASN A 412 34.20 -15.69 -9.85
C ASN A 412 34.60 -15.90 -11.33
N THR A 413 35.09 -17.08 -11.69
CA THR A 413 35.40 -17.43 -13.09
C THR A 413 34.15 -17.55 -13.97
N ARG A 414 32.96 -17.63 -13.36
CA ARG A 414 31.65 -17.84 -14.01
C ARG A 414 30.76 -16.59 -14.05
N ARG A 415 31.19 -15.48 -13.43
CA ARG A 415 30.69 -14.13 -13.70
C ARG A 415 31.83 -13.37 -14.33
N THR A 416 31.80 -13.11 -15.64
CA THR A 416 32.94 -12.54 -16.39
C THR A 416 32.81 -11.04 -16.71
N SER A 417 31.74 -10.41 -16.22
CA SER A 417 31.43 -8.97 -16.35
C SER A 417 32.33 -8.04 -15.53
N GLU A 418 32.15 -6.76 -15.78
CA GLU A 418 32.59 -5.67 -14.90
C GLU A 418 31.36 -4.98 -14.28
N SER A 419 31.54 -4.41 -13.09
CA SER A 419 30.48 -3.74 -12.36
C SER A 419 31.01 -2.59 -11.51
N GLY A 420 30.15 -1.60 -11.29
CA GLY A 420 30.33 -0.45 -10.41
C GLY A 420 29.00 -0.12 -9.74
N PHE A 421 28.97 0.83 -8.83
CA PHE A 421 27.75 1.22 -8.14
C PHE A 421 27.54 2.72 -8.25
N ASP A 422 26.31 3.12 -8.58
CA ASP A 422 25.85 4.49 -8.38
C ASP A 422 24.87 4.53 -7.20
N THR A 423 25.34 5.09 -6.10
CA THR A 423 24.60 5.20 -4.84
C THR A 423 23.90 6.56 -4.70
N HIS A 424 24.27 7.55 -5.51
CA HIS A 424 23.96 8.97 -5.21
C HIS A 424 23.65 9.84 -6.42
N GLY A 425 23.81 9.34 -7.65
CA GLY A 425 23.51 10.12 -8.86
C GLY A 425 22.06 10.54 -8.93
N THR A 426 21.82 11.74 -9.44
CA THR A 426 20.47 12.29 -9.62
C THR A 426 19.58 11.33 -10.42
N ILE A 427 20.09 10.82 -11.54
CA ILE A 427 19.40 9.83 -12.38
C ILE A 427 19.19 8.51 -11.61
N ALA A 428 20.23 7.99 -10.95
CA ALA A 428 20.12 6.76 -10.18
C ALA A 428 19.06 6.87 -9.07
N GLN A 429 19.01 8.00 -8.36
CA GLN A 429 18.04 8.28 -7.31
C GLN A 429 16.61 8.45 -7.87
N ALA A 430 16.45 9.11 -9.01
CA ALA A 430 15.16 9.20 -9.69
C ALA A 430 14.61 7.81 -10.06
N VAL A 431 15.46 6.98 -10.67
CA VAL A 431 15.11 5.60 -11.03
C VAL A 431 14.82 4.75 -9.78
N LYS A 432 15.61 4.88 -8.70
CA LYS A 432 15.35 4.17 -7.44
C LYS A 432 14.00 4.54 -6.84
N ARG A 433 13.62 5.83 -6.83
CA ARG A 433 12.31 6.26 -6.30
C ARG A 433 11.17 5.74 -7.15
N ARG A 434 11.29 5.81 -8.48
CA ARG A 434 10.31 5.26 -9.43
C ARG A 434 10.10 3.76 -9.20
N CYS A 435 11.18 3.00 -8.94
CA CYS A 435 11.14 1.58 -8.58
C CYS A 435 10.28 1.32 -7.33
N PHE A 436 10.50 2.08 -6.26
CA PHE A 436 9.74 1.92 -5.01
C PHE A 436 8.25 2.17 -5.23
N SER A 437 7.92 3.20 -6.00
CA SER A 437 6.53 3.50 -6.35
C SER A 437 5.90 2.39 -7.19
N VAL A 438 6.61 1.84 -8.19
CA VAL A 438 6.14 0.67 -8.97
C VAL A 438 5.89 -0.54 -8.06
N LEU A 439 6.77 -0.79 -7.10
CA LEU A 439 6.65 -1.90 -6.14
C LEU A 439 5.60 -1.65 -5.04
N GLY A 440 4.89 -0.53 -5.08
CA GLY A 440 3.80 -0.20 -4.18
C GLY A 440 4.22 0.38 -2.83
N PHE A 441 5.51 0.70 -2.63
CA PHE A 441 5.90 1.44 -1.43
C PHE A 441 5.31 2.85 -1.45
N ASP A 442 4.74 3.27 -0.33
CA ASP A 442 4.21 4.62 -0.16
C ASP A 442 5.30 5.68 0.06
N GLU A 443 6.52 5.26 0.39
CA GLU A 443 7.69 6.12 0.52
C GLU A 443 8.98 5.42 0.07
N TYR A 444 9.96 6.21 -0.34
CA TYR A 444 11.30 5.72 -0.63
C TYR A 444 12.10 5.51 0.66
N ILE A 445 12.68 4.33 0.83
CA ILE A 445 13.44 3.97 2.03
C ILE A 445 14.82 3.44 1.59
N GLU A 446 15.87 4.22 1.83
CA GLU A 446 17.23 3.88 1.37
C GLU A 446 17.67 2.47 1.81
N GLY A 447 17.34 2.09 3.06
CA GLY A 447 17.70 0.78 3.62
C GLY A 447 17.04 -0.41 2.94
N HIS A 448 16.00 -0.22 2.14
CA HIS A 448 15.36 -1.29 1.36
C HIS A 448 15.97 -1.45 -0.03
N SER A 449 17.06 -0.76 -0.37
CA SER A 449 17.70 -0.90 -1.68
C SER A 449 19.21 -0.90 -1.60
N ASP A 450 19.81 -1.58 -2.58
CA ASP A 450 21.24 -1.42 -2.85
C ASP A 450 21.49 -0.12 -3.64
N GLY A 451 22.76 0.22 -3.84
CA GLY A 451 23.13 1.16 -4.90
C GLY A 451 22.75 0.58 -6.27
N LEU A 452 22.52 1.45 -7.25
CA LEU A 452 22.27 1.01 -8.62
C LEU A 452 23.56 0.38 -9.19
N GLN A 453 23.57 -0.93 -9.38
CA GLN A 453 24.75 -1.63 -9.86
C GLN A 453 24.83 -1.51 -11.39
N ILE A 454 25.78 -0.72 -11.89
CA ILE A 454 26.04 -0.61 -13.33
C ILE A 454 26.93 -1.77 -13.77
N LEU A 455 26.57 -2.42 -14.88
CA LEU A 455 27.20 -3.61 -15.44
C LEU A 455 27.70 -3.35 -16.86
N ARG A 456 28.89 -3.88 -17.17
CA ARG A 456 29.42 -3.95 -18.54
C ARG A 456 29.83 -5.38 -18.90
N TYR A 457 29.32 -5.87 -20.02
CA TYR A 457 29.71 -7.14 -20.63
C TYR A 457 30.29 -6.86 -22.02
N ASN A 458 31.60 -7.06 -22.17
CA ASN A 458 32.26 -7.04 -23.47
C ASN A 458 32.02 -8.39 -24.20
N GLN A 459 32.52 -8.53 -25.43
CA GLN A 459 32.45 -9.78 -26.19
C GLN A 459 32.87 -10.99 -25.35
N THR A 460 32.14 -12.09 -25.49
CA THR A 460 32.22 -13.36 -24.75
C THR A 460 31.92 -13.28 -23.25
N LYS A 461 31.73 -12.08 -22.67
CA LYS A 461 31.45 -11.95 -21.23
C LYS A 461 30.01 -12.33 -20.95
N ALA A 462 29.80 -13.00 -19.82
CA ALA A 462 28.54 -13.60 -19.43
C ALA A 462 28.43 -13.70 -17.90
N TYR A 463 27.25 -14.07 -17.43
CA TYR A 463 27.02 -14.47 -16.05
C TYR A 463 26.21 -15.77 -16.07
N THR A 464 26.76 -16.85 -15.50
CA THR A 464 26.01 -18.08 -15.28
C THR A 464 24.70 -17.86 -14.51
N ALA A 465 23.77 -18.80 -14.65
CA ALA A 465 22.54 -18.81 -13.88
C ALA A 465 22.81 -18.69 -12.35
N HIS A 466 22.09 -17.80 -11.68
CA HIS A 466 22.20 -17.50 -10.26
C HIS A 466 20.87 -16.96 -9.71
N MET A 467 20.78 -16.89 -8.39
CA MET A 467 19.71 -16.22 -7.67
C MET A 467 20.16 -14.82 -7.25
N ASP A 468 19.23 -13.88 -7.22
CA ASP A 468 19.47 -12.55 -6.70
C ASP A 468 19.32 -12.47 -5.18
N TRP A 469 18.45 -13.31 -4.61
CA TRP A 469 18.38 -13.53 -3.17
C TRP A 469 19.62 -14.25 -2.65
N ILE A 470 19.93 -14.03 -1.38
CA ILE A 470 21.14 -14.51 -0.71
C ILE A 470 20.81 -15.75 0.12
N ASP A 471 21.57 -16.83 -0.03
CA ASP A 471 21.42 -18.02 0.81
C ASP A 471 21.67 -17.70 2.29
N ASP A 472 20.79 -18.17 3.18
CA ASP A 472 21.03 -18.18 4.62
C ASP A 472 21.78 -19.45 5.02
N ASP A 473 23.12 -19.39 5.06
CA ASP A 473 23.94 -20.52 5.50
C ASP A 473 24.18 -20.52 7.02
N GLY A 474 23.50 -19.61 7.76
CA GLY A 474 23.65 -19.41 9.20
C GLY A 474 24.99 -18.81 9.62
N LYS A 475 25.84 -18.39 8.68
CA LYS A 475 27.17 -17.83 8.97
C LYS A 475 27.22 -16.30 8.84
N GLN A 476 26.14 -15.63 8.44
CA GLN A 476 26.06 -14.16 8.38
C GLN A 476 25.35 -13.59 9.61
N ASP A 477 25.71 -12.36 9.98
CA ASP A 477 25.06 -11.64 11.11
C ASP A 477 23.65 -11.17 10.75
N HIS A 478 23.42 -10.84 9.48
CA HIS A 478 22.10 -10.56 8.92
C HIS A 478 21.32 -11.87 8.76
N ASP A 479 20.04 -11.85 9.12
CA ASP A 479 19.14 -12.99 8.93
C ASP A 479 18.54 -12.94 7.52
N TYR A 480 18.93 -13.90 6.67
CA TYR A 480 18.50 -13.98 5.27
C TYR A 480 17.26 -14.85 5.05
N ASN A 481 16.70 -15.45 6.11
CA ASN A 481 15.52 -16.29 6.04
C ASN A 481 14.24 -15.45 5.90
N SER A 482 13.96 -15.01 4.68
CA SER A 482 12.80 -14.16 4.34
C SER A 482 11.45 -14.87 4.54
N ALA A 483 11.40 -16.21 4.53
CA ALA A 483 10.20 -16.96 4.85
C ALA A 483 9.79 -16.82 6.33
N ALA A 484 10.74 -16.47 7.21
CA ALA A 484 10.52 -16.17 8.61
C ALA A 484 10.63 -14.66 8.90
N LYS A 485 11.26 -14.27 10.02
CA LYS A 485 11.53 -12.88 10.43
C LYS A 485 12.65 -12.19 9.63
N GLY A 486 13.39 -12.93 8.81
CA GLY A 486 14.56 -12.47 8.08
C GLY A 486 14.24 -11.55 6.90
N GLY A 487 15.30 -11.03 6.29
CA GLY A 487 15.27 -10.07 5.20
C GLY A 487 16.13 -10.48 4.02
N ASN A 488 15.62 -10.36 2.81
CA ASN A 488 16.36 -10.70 1.60
C ASN A 488 15.91 -9.83 0.42
N ARG A 489 16.65 -9.88 -0.69
CA ARG A 489 16.23 -9.26 -1.95
C ARG A 489 14.98 -9.97 -2.44
N TYR A 490 13.91 -9.22 -2.68
CA TYR A 490 12.61 -9.78 -3.06
C TYR A 490 12.22 -9.40 -4.49
N ALA A 491 12.74 -8.30 -5.01
CA ALA A 491 12.50 -7.82 -6.36
C ALA A 491 13.77 -7.25 -6.97
N THR A 492 13.90 -7.45 -8.29
CA THR A 492 14.98 -6.88 -9.10
C THR A 492 14.37 -6.11 -10.26
N ILE A 493 14.81 -4.86 -10.43
CA ILE A 493 14.62 -4.13 -11.68
C ILE A 493 15.95 -4.11 -12.43
N LEU A 494 15.95 -4.67 -13.63
CA LEU A 494 17.07 -4.71 -14.56
C LEU A 494 16.84 -3.69 -15.68
N LEU A 495 17.75 -2.72 -15.80
CA LEU A 495 17.74 -1.70 -16.84
C LEU A 495 18.69 -2.09 -17.97
N TYR A 496 18.24 -2.02 -19.23
CA TYR A 496 19.09 -2.19 -20.40
C TYR A 496 19.48 -0.83 -20.98
N MET A 497 20.77 -0.61 -21.18
CA MET A 497 21.29 0.68 -21.62
C MET A 497 21.96 0.63 -23.00
N THR A 498 22.06 -0.55 -23.60
CA THR A 498 22.54 -0.77 -24.98
C THR A 498 21.45 -1.44 -25.81
N ASP A 499 21.32 -1.03 -27.08
CA ASP A 499 20.58 -1.79 -28.10
C ASP A 499 21.49 -2.89 -28.65
N LEU A 500 21.12 -4.15 -28.43
CA LEU A 500 21.80 -5.30 -29.04
C LEU A 500 20.83 -5.98 -30.00
N ALA A 501 21.33 -6.45 -31.14
CA ALA A 501 20.70 -7.28 -32.17
C ALA A 501 20.41 -8.72 -31.66
N GLU A 502 19.82 -9.60 -32.48
CA GLU A 502 19.51 -10.98 -32.05
C GLU A 502 20.77 -11.83 -32.12
N GLU A 503 21.52 -11.61 -33.20
CA GLU A 503 22.85 -12.13 -33.45
C GLU A 503 23.91 -11.65 -32.43
N ASP A 504 23.65 -10.53 -31.72
CA ASP A 504 24.56 -9.95 -30.73
C ASP A 504 24.59 -10.70 -29.39
N GLY A 505 23.58 -11.51 -29.10
CA GLY A 505 23.41 -12.16 -27.79
C GLY A 505 23.25 -11.17 -26.64
N GLY A 506 23.74 -11.53 -25.45
CA GLY A 506 23.66 -10.66 -24.27
C GLY A 506 22.30 -10.59 -23.58
N GLU A 507 21.36 -11.49 -23.88
CA GLU A 507 20.05 -11.57 -23.23
C GLU A 507 20.14 -11.86 -21.72
N THR A 508 19.04 -11.62 -21.02
CA THR A 508 18.84 -12.13 -19.66
C THR A 508 17.95 -13.36 -19.75
N VAL A 509 18.50 -14.53 -19.43
CA VAL A 509 17.81 -15.82 -19.55
C VAL A 509 17.29 -16.29 -18.19
N PHE A 510 16.03 -16.73 -18.13
CA PHE A 510 15.44 -17.43 -16.99
C PHE A 510 15.43 -18.93 -17.30
N VAL A 511 16.42 -19.65 -16.77
CA VAL A 511 16.74 -21.02 -17.24
C VAL A 511 15.69 -22.07 -16.87
N ASN A 512 14.82 -21.75 -15.91
CA ASN A 512 13.71 -22.60 -15.48
C ASN A 512 12.37 -22.19 -16.12
N ALA A 513 12.35 -21.08 -16.87
CA ALA A 513 11.15 -20.57 -17.53
C ALA A 513 11.13 -20.97 -19.02
N LYS A 514 9.95 -21.33 -19.50
CA LYS A 514 9.74 -21.66 -20.91
C LYS A 514 9.62 -20.39 -21.76
N PRO A 515 10.12 -20.39 -23.00
CA PRO A 515 9.83 -19.31 -23.94
C PRO A 515 8.33 -19.20 -24.21
N ALA A 516 7.86 -18.02 -24.61
CA ALA A 516 6.45 -17.75 -24.84
C ALA A 516 5.86 -18.55 -26.03
N ASN A 517 6.70 -18.96 -26.99
CA ASN A 517 6.31 -19.79 -28.13
C ASN A 517 6.88 -21.21 -27.96
N ASP A 518 6.06 -22.23 -28.21
CA ASP A 518 6.39 -23.66 -28.00
C ASP A 518 7.10 -24.32 -29.21
N ASP A 519 7.41 -23.53 -30.24
CA ASP A 519 8.12 -23.93 -31.47
C ASP A 519 9.63 -23.66 -31.43
N GLY A 520 10.16 -23.36 -30.24
CA GLY A 520 11.58 -23.05 -30.03
C GLY A 520 12.53 -24.21 -30.31
N LEU A 521 13.79 -23.86 -30.60
CA LEU A 521 14.86 -24.82 -30.85
C LEU A 521 15.07 -25.76 -29.66
N THR A 522 15.37 -27.03 -29.94
CA THR A 522 15.92 -27.93 -28.93
C THR A 522 17.34 -27.51 -28.57
N TYR A 523 17.80 -27.90 -27.38
CA TYR A 523 19.15 -27.59 -26.92
C TYR A 523 20.24 -28.10 -27.87
N LYS A 524 20.00 -29.25 -28.52
CA LYS A 524 20.92 -29.85 -29.50
C LYS A 524 20.96 -29.04 -30.80
N GLU A 525 19.80 -28.56 -31.27
CA GLU A 525 19.70 -27.70 -32.45
C GLU A 525 20.37 -26.35 -32.19
N ALA A 526 20.10 -25.71 -31.05
CA ALA A 526 20.75 -24.45 -30.67
C ALA A 526 22.29 -24.56 -30.62
N LEU A 527 22.83 -25.67 -30.12
CA LEU A 527 24.28 -25.94 -30.17
C LEU A 527 24.79 -26.15 -31.60
N ALA A 528 24.06 -26.89 -32.42
CA ALA A 528 24.45 -27.15 -33.80
C ALA A 528 24.48 -25.85 -34.62
N GLU A 529 23.45 -25.01 -34.47
CA GLU A 529 23.39 -23.69 -35.09
C GLU A 529 24.56 -22.80 -34.67
N LEU A 530 24.86 -22.71 -33.36
CA LEU A 530 26.00 -21.93 -32.88
C LEU A 530 27.32 -22.43 -33.51
N ARG A 531 27.54 -23.74 -33.52
CA ARG A 531 28.76 -24.34 -34.08
C ARG A 531 28.90 -24.14 -35.58
N ASN A 532 27.79 -24.06 -36.30
CA ASN A 532 27.76 -23.83 -37.75
C ASN A 532 27.76 -22.34 -38.12
N SER A 533 27.56 -21.44 -37.15
CA SER A 533 27.62 -19.99 -37.36
C SER A 533 29.06 -19.47 -37.44
N GLU A 534 29.24 -18.27 -37.98
CA GLU A 534 30.53 -17.57 -37.99
C GLU A 534 31.08 -17.26 -36.58
N HIS A 535 30.21 -17.30 -35.57
CA HIS A 535 30.56 -17.06 -34.17
C HIS A 535 30.88 -18.33 -33.39
N GLY A 536 30.77 -19.52 -33.99
CA GLY A 536 31.02 -20.79 -33.32
C GLY A 536 32.43 -20.91 -32.73
N SER A 537 33.42 -20.26 -33.37
CA SER A 537 34.81 -20.24 -32.90
C SER A 537 35.07 -19.29 -31.71
N LEU A 538 34.11 -18.44 -31.32
CA LEU A 538 34.26 -17.55 -30.16
C LEU A 538 34.33 -18.32 -28.84
N PHE A 539 33.73 -19.52 -28.79
CA PHE A 539 33.65 -20.33 -27.59
C PHE A 539 34.39 -21.65 -27.77
N LYS A 540 35.14 -22.06 -26.75
CA LYS A 540 35.73 -23.40 -26.74
C LYS A 540 34.59 -24.44 -26.72
N GLN A 541 34.65 -25.43 -27.61
CA GLN A 541 33.65 -26.49 -27.66
C GLN A 541 33.49 -27.18 -26.30
N ASN A 542 32.24 -27.36 -25.89
CA ASN A 542 31.76 -27.89 -24.61
C ASN A 542 32.08 -27.03 -23.38
N SER A 543 32.55 -25.78 -23.57
CA SER A 543 32.70 -24.83 -22.46
C SER A 543 31.35 -24.45 -21.87
N TRP A 544 31.38 -23.85 -20.68
CA TRP A 544 30.13 -23.43 -20.04
C TRP A 544 29.49 -22.24 -20.78
N GLU A 545 30.29 -21.40 -21.43
CA GLU A 545 29.83 -20.28 -22.26
C GLU A 545 29.06 -20.78 -23.49
N GLU A 546 29.58 -21.76 -24.24
CA GLU A 546 28.88 -22.38 -25.38
C GLU A 546 27.53 -22.96 -24.94
N LYS A 547 27.53 -23.68 -23.81
CA LYS A 547 26.32 -24.26 -23.22
C LYS A 547 25.34 -23.18 -22.75
N MET A 548 25.84 -22.03 -22.31
CA MET A 548 25.01 -20.90 -21.91
C MET A 548 24.33 -20.27 -23.12
N VAL A 549 25.03 -20.05 -24.24
CA VAL A 549 24.40 -19.57 -25.49
C VAL A 549 23.26 -20.48 -25.92
N ALA A 550 23.49 -21.81 -25.90
CA ALA A 550 22.44 -22.76 -26.23
C ALA A 550 21.24 -22.63 -25.27
N ARG A 551 21.47 -22.53 -23.95
CA ARG A 551 20.39 -22.29 -22.98
C ARG A 551 19.61 -21.01 -23.28
N CYS A 552 20.29 -19.93 -23.64
CA CYS A 552 19.66 -18.65 -23.97
C CYS A 552 18.71 -18.75 -25.16
N ARG A 553 19.02 -19.59 -26.15
CA ARG A 553 18.17 -19.83 -27.32
C ARG A 553 17.00 -20.79 -27.05
N THR A 554 17.03 -21.55 -25.96
CA THR A 554 16.03 -22.60 -25.65
C THR A 554 15.14 -22.30 -24.44
N SER A 555 15.40 -21.21 -23.74
CA SER A 555 14.69 -20.81 -22.53
C SER A 555 14.09 -19.42 -22.72
N MET A 556 13.25 -18.98 -21.78
CA MET A 556 12.78 -17.60 -21.76
C MET A 556 13.99 -16.65 -21.65
N ALA A 557 14.21 -15.82 -22.66
CA ALA A 557 15.30 -14.86 -22.69
C ALA A 557 14.78 -13.48 -23.06
N ILE A 558 15.30 -12.45 -22.39
CA ILE A 558 14.90 -11.07 -22.58
C ILE A 558 16.06 -10.30 -23.20
N ARG A 559 15.82 -9.78 -24.40
CA ARG A 559 16.83 -9.07 -25.16
C ARG A 559 17.08 -7.64 -24.65
N PRO A 560 18.35 -7.19 -24.61
CA PRO A 560 18.69 -5.82 -24.24
C PRO A 560 18.31 -4.83 -25.34
N ASN A 561 17.48 -3.85 -24.99
CA ASN A 561 17.22 -2.67 -25.80
C ASN A 561 17.37 -1.45 -24.88
N SER A 562 18.04 -0.40 -25.34
CA SER A 562 18.24 0.80 -24.53
C SER A 562 16.89 1.39 -24.12
N ALA A 563 16.78 1.83 -22.86
CA ALA A 563 15.55 2.30 -22.21
C ALA A 563 14.48 1.22 -21.91
N ARG A 564 14.79 -0.08 -22.11
CA ARG A 564 13.93 -1.18 -21.65
C ARG A 564 14.28 -1.57 -20.21
N ALA A 565 13.27 -1.77 -19.36
CA ALA A 565 13.44 -2.24 -18.00
C ALA A 565 12.64 -3.53 -17.77
N VAL A 566 13.15 -4.42 -16.92
CA VAL A 566 12.50 -5.69 -16.56
C VAL A 566 12.38 -5.77 -15.05
N LEU A 567 11.19 -6.06 -14.54
CA LEU A 567 10.96 -6.40 -13.14
C LEU A 567 10.79 -7.91 -13.03
N PHE A 568 11.47 -8.52 -12.07
CA PHE A 568 11.17 -9.89 -11.66
C PHE A 568 11.28 -10.04 -10.15
N TYR A 569 10.52 -11.00 -9.62
CA TYR A 569 10.51 -11.29 -8.20
C TYR A 569 11.43 -12.47 -7.86
N SER A 570 12.13 -12.32 -6.75
CA SER A 570 13.03 -13.31 -6.14
C SER A 570 12.37 -14.09 -5.00
N GLN A 571 11.15 -13.71 -4.61
CA GLN A 571 10.38 -14.30 -3.51
C GLN A 571 8.92 -14.50 -3.93
N HIS A 572 8.23 -15.39 -3.23
CA HIS A 572 6.78 -15.52 -3.23
C HIS A 572 6.14 -14.55 -2.21
N PRO A 573 4.82 -14.28 -2.30
CA PRO A 573 4.13 -13.32 -1.43
C PRO A 573 4.22 -13.61 0.08
N ASN A 574 4.45 -14.86 0.46
CA ASN A 574 4.65 -15.30 1.85
C ASN A 574 6.08 -15.10 2.37
N GLY A 575 7.01 -14.62 1.51
CA GLY A 575 8.42 -14.41 1.82
C GLY A 575 9.33 -15.58 1.47
N GLU A 576 8.80 -16.71 0.99
CA GLU A 576 9.63 -17.84 0.55
C GLU A 576 10.46 -17.47 -0.69
N PRO A 577 11.74 -17.84 -0.77
CA PRO A 577 12.55 -17.62 -1.97
C PRO A 577 11.96 -18.35 -3.20
N ASP A 578 11.86 -17.65 -4.32
CA ASP A 578 11.37 -18.23 -5.57
C ASP A 578 12.54 -18.83 -6.36
N THR A 579 12.61 -20.17 -6.43
CA THR A 579 13.66 -20.87 -7.17
C THR A 579 13.44 -20.89 -8.69
N ALA A 580 12.24 -20.52 -9.17
CA ALA A 580 12.01 -20.34 -10.60
C ALA A 580 12.70 -19.07 -11.13
N SER A 581 13.03 -18.11 -10.25
CA SER A 581 13.73 -16.86 -10.58
C SER A 581 15.20 -17.02 -10.98
N LEU A 582 15.70 -18.27 -11.07
CA LEU A 582 17.06 -18.59 -11.50
C LEU A 582 17.34 -18.02 -12.89
N HIS A 583 18.24 -17.04 -12.96
CA HIS A 583 18.50 -16.29 -14.18
C HIS A 583 19.98 -16.02 -14.42
N GLY A 584 20.36 -15.69 -15.65
CA GLY A 584 21.75 -15.39 -16.02
C GLY A 584 21.85 -14.39 -17.16
N GLY A 585 23.07 -13.92 -17.40
CA GLY A 585 23.41 -13.05 -18.54
C GLY A 585 24.05 -13.87 -19.63
N CYS A 586 23.41 -13.94 -20.79
CA CYS A 586 23.92 -14.63 -21.97
C CYS A 586 25.22 -14.00 -22.45
N PRO A 587 26.12 -14.78 -23.07
CA PRO A 587 27.33 -14.23 -23.66
C PRO A 587 27.00 -13.17 -24.72
N VAL A 588 27.72 -12.04 -24.68
CA VAL A 588 27.73 -11.08 -25.78
C VAL A 588 28.56 -11.66 -26.92
N ILE A 589 28.03 -11.71 -28.13
CA ILE A 589 28.63 -12.35 -29.29
C ILE A 589 29.45 -11.35 -30.11
N THR A 590 28.99 -10.11 -30.20
CA THR A 590 29.67 -9.04 -30.95
C THR A 590 30.58 -8.18 -30.08
N ASP A 591 31.28 -7.25 -30.72
CA ASP A 591 32.20 -6.32 -30.07
C ASP A 591 31.48 -5.15 -29.35
N THR A 592 30.19 -4.96 -29.63
CA THR A 592 29.35 -3.96 -28.96
C THR A 592 29.06 -4.40 -27.52
N PRO A 593 29.50 -3.65 -26.49
CA PRO A 593 29.32 -4.07 -25.11
C PRO A 593 27.87 -3.89 -24.64
N LYS A 594 27.34 -4.90 -23.94
CA LYS A 594 26.11 -4.75 -23.17
C LYS A 594 26.37 -3.88 -21.95
N TRP A 595 25.64 -2.78 -21.85
CA TRP A 595 25.46 -2.02 -20.62
C TRP A 595 24.10 -2.33 -20.02
N ALA A 596 24.09 -2.60 -18.72
CA ALA A 596 22.88 -2.84 -17.95
C ALA A 596 23.03 -2.33 -16.53
N ALA A 597 21.93 -2.23 -15.77
CA ALA A 597 22.00 -1.92 -14.36
C ALA A 597 21.01 -2.73 -13.54
N ASN A 598 21.48 -3.28 -12.42
CA ASN A 598 20.61 -3.96 -11.45
C ASN A 598 20.24 -2.99 -10.32
N LEU A 599 18.95 -2.91 -10.03
CA LEU A 599 18.44 -2.38 -8.79
C LEU A 599 17.79 -3.50 -8.00
N TRP A 600 18.41 -3.88 -6.88
CA TRP A 600 17.87 -4.85 -5.95
C TRP A 600 17.10 -4.14 -4.83
N VAL A 601 15.88 -4.62 -4.58
CA VAL A 601 15.02 -4.14 -3.51
C VAL A 601 14.78 -5.26 -2.51
N TRP A 602 14.87 -4.91 -1.23
CA TRP A 602 14.75 -5.81 -0.09
C TRP A 602 13.37 -5.71 0.54
N ASN A 603 12.87 -6.83 1.08
CA ASN A 603 11.59 -6.85 1.80
C ASN A 603 11.68 -6.25 3.21
N THR A 604 12.89 -6.10 3.74
CA THR A 604 13.22 -5.46 5.02
C THR A 604 14.52 -4.66 4.89
N PRO A 605 14.91 -3.83 5.86
CA PRO A 605 16.16 -3.11 5.77
C PRO A 605 17.34 -4.07 5.60
N ARG A 606 18.21 -3.80 4.64
CA ARG A 606 19.41 -4.61 4.37
C ARG A 606 20.44 -4.46 5.48
N ALA A 607 21.37 -5.42 5.52
CA ALA A 607 22.50 -5.39 6.45
C ALA A 607 23.19 -4.02 6.48
N GLY A 608 23.39 -3.49 7.70
CA GLY A 608 23.98 -2.18 7.94
C GLY A 608 22.98 -1.03 8.12
N PHE A 609 21.68 -1.26 7.98
CA PHE A 609 20.64 -0.26 8.22
C PHE A 609 19.89 -0.52 9.52
N ALA A 610 19.29 0.54 10.09
CA ALA A 610 18.42 0.41 11.25
C ALA A 610 17.22 -0.48 10.91
N GLY A 611 16.87 -1.39 11.83
CA GLY A 611 15.77 -2.34 11.63
C GLY A 611 16.13 -3.55 10.75
N ALA A 612 17.39 -3.74 10.35
CA ALA A 612 17.80 -4.93 9.62
C ALA A 612 17.66 -6.19 10.48
N PRO A 613 17.02 -7.26 9.99
CA PRO A 613 16.92 -8.54 10.70
C PRO A 613 18.30 -9.14 10.99
N VAL A 614 18.49 -9.63 12.22
CA VAL A 614 19.76 -10.23 12.67
C VAL A 614 19.57 -11.68 13.06
N ASN A 615 20.57 -12.51 12.78
CA ASN A 615 20.56 -13.91 13.16
C ASN A 615 20.79 -14.04 14.69
N GLU A 616 19.70 -14.15 15.46
CA GLU A 616 19.73 -14.13 16.92
C GLU A 616 20.67 -15.18 17.54
N LYS A 617 20.68 -16.40 16.98
CA LYS A 617 21.55 -17.50 17.46
C LYS A 617 23.02 -17.12 17.32
N ARG A 618 23.39 -16.53 16.19
CA ARG A 618 24.75 -16.07 15.93
C ARG A 618 25.13 -14.87 16.81
N MET A 619 24.22 -13.92 16.99
CA MET A 619 24.43 -12.77 17.87
C MET A 619 24.66 -13.22 19.32
N ALA A 620 23.88 -14.19 19.80
CA ALA A 620 24.06 -14.80 21.11
C ALA A 620 25.41 -15.53 21.22
N ALA A 621 25.82 -16.28 20.19
CA ALA A 621 27.09 -16.99 20.16
C ALA A 621 28.31 -16.06 20.10
N LYS A 622 28.22 -14.91 19.42
CA LYS A 622 29.28 -13.90 19.44
C LYS A 622 29.39 -13.22 20.79
N LYS A 623 28.24 -12.84 21.37
CA LYS A 623 28.16 -12.24 22.70
C LYS A 623 28.77 -13.15 23.78
N SER A 624 28.53 -14.46 23.72
CA SER A 624 29.13 -15.42 24.67
C SER A 624 30.64 -15.57 24.52
N LYS A 625 31.20 -15.26 23.34
CA LYS A 625 32.64 -15.24 23.07
C LYS A 625 33.30 -13.89 23.34
N GLY A 626 32.55 -12.89 23.79
CA GLY A 626 33.04 -11.51 23.94
C GLY A 626 33.36 -10.83 22.60
N GLU A 627 32.95 -11.45 21.48
CA GLU A 627 33.06 -10.86 20.16
C GLU A 627 31.95 -9.83 20.01
N THR A 628 32.31 -8.61 19.61
CA THR A 628 31.30 -7.67 19.13
C THR A 628 30.71 -8.25 17.85
N PRO A 629 29.38 -8.20 17.67
CA PRO A 629 28.77 -8.51 16.38
C PRO A 629 29.57 -7.85 15.26
N SER A 630 29.82 -8.59 14.19
CA SER A 630 30.19 -7.94 12.95
C SER A 630 28.89 -7.38 12.39
N MET A 631 28.43 -6.30 13.02
CA MET A 631 27.96 -5.19 12.20
C MET A 631 29.01 -5.10 11.09
N PRO A 632 28.63 -5.18 9.80
CA PRO A 632 29.58 -4.82 8.75
C PRO A 632 30.29 -3.57 9.27
N SER A 633 31.61 -3.53 9.25
CA SER A 633 32.39 -2.41 9.80
C SER A 633 32.03 -1.06 9.15
N ASP A 634 31.07 -1.06 8.25
CA ASP A 634 30.37 0.05 7.61
C ASP A 634 28.85 0.03 7.92
N THR A 635 28.43 -0.27 9.15
CA THR A 635 27.10 0.18 9.59
C THR A 635 27.23 1.68 9.75
N PRO A 636 26.56 2.48 8.91
CA PRO A 636 26.55 3.90 9.13
C PRO A 636 25.79 4.08 10.44
N GLN A 637 26.51 4.31 11.53
CA GLN A 637 25.89 4.70 12.78
C GLN A 637 25.07 5.95 12.47
N GLN A 638 23.80 5.95 12.87
CA GLN A 638 22.98 7.17 12.80
C GLN A 638 23.71 8.28 13.56
N LYS A 639 23.94 9.38 12.88
CA LYS A 639 24.60 10.59 13.38
C LYS A 639 23.53 11.66 13.55
N HIS A 640 23.57 12.38 14.67
CA HIS A 640 22.75 13.56 14.85
C HIS A 640 23.51 14.75 14.26
N VAL A 641 23.00 15.28 13.16
CA VAL A 641 23.61 16.40 12.45
C VAL A 641 22.69 17.60 12.57
N GLN A 642 23.25 18.75 12.94
CA GLN A 642 22.52 20.00 12.99
C GLN A 642 23.13 20.97 11.99
N PHE A 643 22.30 21.60 11.16
CA PHE A 643 22.69 22.68 10.28
C PHE A 643 22.13 23.99 10.82
N GLN A 644 22.96 25.04 10.87
CA GLN A 644 22.56 26.36 11.34
C GLN A 644 23.23 27.46 10.53
N ASN A 645 22.55 28.60 10.39
CA ASN A 645 23.11 29.83 9.84
C ASN A 645 23.47 30.77 10.98
N SER A 646 24.71 31.26 11.00
CA SER A 646 25.18 32.17 12.04
C SER A 646 24.74 33.62 11.84
N GLY A 647 24.20 33.97 10.67
CA GLY A 647 23.85 35.34 10.29
C GLY A 647 25.05 36.26 10.07
N LYS A 648 26.29 35.72 10.06
CA LYS A 648 27.51 36.52 9.95
C LYS A 648 27.94 36.80 8.51
N ASP A 649 27.60 35.90 7.60
CA ASP A 649 27.96 36.02 6.19
C ASP A 649 26.70 36.36 5.35
N PRO A 650 26.59 37.61 4.86
CA PRO A 650 25.46 38.04 4.04
C PRO A 650 25.27 37.20 2.77
N ALA A 651 26.32 36.50 2.30
CA ALA A 651 26.20 35.63 1.14
C ALA A 651 25.27 34.42 1.35
N PHE A 652 24.88 34.13 2.60
CA PHE A 652 23.99 33.04 2.97
C PHE A 652 22.63 33.53 3.52
N GLU A 653 22.26 34.81 3.32
CA GLU A 653 20.99 35.38 3.81
C GLU A 653 19.75 34.57 3.38
N ASN A 654 19.75 34.09 2.13
CA ASN A 654 18.68 33.26 1.55
C ASN A 654 19.11 31.80 1.35
N ALA A 655 19.97 31.27 2.21
CA ALA A 655 20.46 29.91 2.08
C ALA A 655 19.36 28.85 2.28
N GLU A 656 19.51 27.74 1.56
CA GLU A 656 18.61 26.59 1.57
C GLU A 656 19.43 25.32 1.79
N LEU A 657 18.95 24.43 2.65
CA LEU A 657 19.57 23.15 2.97
C LEU A 657 19.02 22.05 2.06
N PHE A 658 19.92 21.23 1.55
CA PHE A 658 19.60 20.08 0.71
C PHE A 658 20.32 18.83 1.22
N TYR A 659 19.60 17.70 1.26
CA TYR A 659 20.26 16.40 1.29
C TYR A 659 20.62 16.03 -0.15
N MET A 660 21.91 16.10 -0.50
CA MET A 660 22.37 16.12 -1.88
C MET A 660 21.66 17.20 -2.72
N ASP A 661 20.72 16.81 -3.59
CA ASP A 661 19.89 17.73 -4.40
C ASP A 661 18.42 17.76 -3.97
N GLN A 662 18.03 17.02 -2.93
CA GLN A 662 16.70 17.05 -2.37
C GLN A 662 16.56 18.22 -1.39
N TYR A 663 15.65 19.16 -1.69
CA TYR A 663 15.36 20.29 -0.81
C TYR A 663 14.88 19.78 0.56
N TRP A 664 15.50 20.29 1.62
CA TRP A 664 15.20 19.93 3.00
C TRP A 664 14.49 21.04 3.75
N GLY A 665 14.92 22.29 3.53
CA GLY A 665 14.31 23.44 4.18
C GLY A 665 15.15 24.71 4.03
N ARG A 666 14.57 25.84 4.41
CA ARG A 666 15.26 27.12 4.47
C ARG A 666 16.29 27.13 5.61
N LEU A 667 17.44 27.73 5.37
CA LEU A 667 18.52 27.91 6.34
C LEU A 667 19.12 29.32 6.18
N GLY A 668 18.26 30.30 5.93
CA GLY A 668 18.62 31.70 5.77
C GLY A 668 18.97 32.39 7.09
N ASP A 669 19.21 33.69 7.03
CA ASP A 669 19.47 34.48 8.24
C ASP A 669 18.22 34.52 9.13
N GLY A 670 18.40 34.23 10.42
CA GLY A 670 17.32 34.13 11.40
C GLY A 670 16.47 32.85 11.36
N ASP A 671 16.71 31.93 10.42
CA ASP A 671 15.98 30.65 10.37
C ASP A 671 16.39 29.70 11.51
N SER A 672 15.44 28.87 11.95
CA SER A 672 15.69 27.87 12.99
C SER A 672 16.67 26.79 12.51
N PRO A 673 17.62 26.35 13.35
CA PRO A 673 18.50 25.24 13.01
C PRO A 673 17.76 23.95 12.67
N HIS A 674 18.26 23.22 11.66
CA HIS A 674 17.72 21.92 11.26
C HIS A 674 18.52 20.80 11.91
N ALA A 675 17.90 20.06 12.84
CA ALA A 675 18.46 18.82 13.37
C ALA A 675 17.94 17.63 12.56
N VAL A 676 18.84 16.83 12.00
CA VAL A 676 18.54 15.69 11.13
C VAL A 676 19.30 14.45 11.58
N ASN A 677 18.70 13.30 11.34
CA ASN A 677 19.39 12.03 11.43
C ASN A 677 20.08 11.77 10.10
N SER A 678 21.39 11.57 10.14
CA SER A 678 22.23 11.32 8.96
C SER A 678 23.16 10.13 9.20
N TYR A 679 23.99 9.81 8.22
CA TYR A 679 24.92 8.69 8.24
C TYR A 679 26.29 9.11 7.72
N GLU A 680 27.36 8.48 8.20
CA GLU A 680 28.72 8.76 7.71
C GLU A 680 28.79 8.68 6.18
N GLY A 681 29.42 9.68 5.55
CA GLY A 681 29.56 9.78 4.10
C GLY A 681 28.39 10.44 3.38
N GLN A 682 27.26 10.68 4.05
CA GLN A 682 26.16 11.44 3.47
C GLN A 682 26.54 12.90 3.22
N VAL A 683 26.10 13.42 2.08
CA VAL A 683 26.46 14.75 1.60
C VAL A 683 25.26 15.68 1.68
N TRP A 684 25.46 16.83 2.32
CA TRP A 684 24.48 17.89 2.46
C TRP A 684 25.00 19.15 1.78
N ASN A 685 24.15 19.80 1.00
CA ASN A 685 24.49 21.00 0.24
C ASN A 685 23.73 22.20 0.77
N ILE A 686 24.39 23.35 0.76
CA ILE A 686 23.79 24.65 0.99
C ILE A 686 23.75 25.37 -0.35
N LYS A 687 22.54 25.69 -0.81
CA LYS A 687 22.33 26.45 -2.04
C LYS A 687 21.87 27.86 -1.69
N VAL A 688 22.30 28.83 -2.49
CA VAL A 688 21.80 30.22 -2.47
C VAL A 688 21.48 30.55 -3.93
N ASP A 689 20.24 30.96 -4.18
CA ASP A 689 19.72 31.22 -5.54
C ASP A 689 19.95 30.03 -6.50
N GLY A 690 19.73 28.81 -5.99
CA GLY A 690 19.90 27.56 -6.75
C GLY A 690 21.35 27.11 -6.96
N VAL A 691 22.36 27.88 -6.54
CA VAL A 691 23.78 27.55 -6.70
C VAL A 691 24.37 26.98 -5.41
N ILE A 692 25.05 25.83 -5.47
CA ILE A 692 25.75 25.24 -4.32
C ILE A 692 26.87 26.18 -3.88
N LYS A 693 26.75 26.72 -2.66
CA LYS A 693 27.77 27.57 -2.02
C LYS A 693 28.63 26.80 -1.02
N LYS A 694 28.09 25.74 -0.41
CA LYS A 694 28.81 24.92 0.56
C LYS A 694 28.32 23.48 0.56
N THR A 695 29.23 22.55 0.83
CA THR A 695 28.95 21.12 0.91
C THR A 695 29.55 20.56 2.20
N PHE A 696 28.76 19.76 2.90
CA PHE A 696 29.14 19.07 4.12
C PHE A 696 29.04 17.56 3.91
N THR A 697 30.10 16.84 4.24
CA THR A 697 30.07 15.38 4.30
C THR A 697 30.10 14.96 5.75
N VAL A 698 29.09 14.17 6.16
CA VAL A 698 28.95 13.69 7.52
C VAL A 698 30.13 12.79 7.90
N ASP A 699 30.82 13.14 8.98
CA ASP A 699 32.00 12.41 9.46
C ASP A 699 31.62 11.29 10.46
N LYS A 700 32.63 10.66 11.06
CA LYS A 700 32.48 9.54 12.01
C LYS A 700 31.87 9.95 13.36
N LYS A 701 31.79 11.23 13.72
CA LYS A 701 31.36 11.69 15.04
C LYS A 701 29.86 11.49 15.24
N PRO A 702 29.42 11.07 16.44
CA PRO A 702 28.00 10.77 16.72
C PRO A 702 27.08 12.00 16.67
N VAL A 703 27.61 13.18 16.99
CA VAL A 703 26.89 14.46 16.93
C VAL A 703 27.76 15.49 16.21
N GLN A 704 27.19 16.22 15.25
CA GLN A 704 27.88 17.19 14.41
C GLN A 704 27.01 18.44 14.25
N VAL A 705 27.64 19.62 14.30
CA VAL A 705 26.96 20.89 14.04
C VAL A 705 27.72 21.60 12.92
N TYR A 706 27.05 21.79 11.79
CA TYR A 706 27.56 22.53 10.65
C TYR A 706 26.98 23.92 10.65
N THR A 707 27.86 24.92 10.75
CA THR A 707 27.47 26.33 10.73
C THR A 707 27.90 26.96 9.40
N ILE A 708 26.99 27.70 8.79
CA ILE A 708 27.29 28.61 7.68
C ILE A 708 27.42 30.05 8.16
#